data_AF-A0A835YVD3-F1
#
_entry.id   AF-A0A835YVD3-F1
#
_cell.length_a   1.000
_cell.length_b   1.000
_cell.length_c   1.000
_cell.angle_alpha   90.00
_cell.angle_beta   90.00
_cell.angle_gamma   90.00
#
_symmetry.space_group_name_H-M   'P 1'
#
loop_
_entity.id
_entity.type
_entity.pdbx_description
1 polymer ?
#
loop_
_entity_poly.entity_id
_entity_poly.type
_entity_poly.pdbx_seq_one_letter_code
_entity_poly.pdbx_strand_id
1 'polypeptide(L)'
;MQLRHLQTVLAPPGEGGSLPLQKVTAIAWAPNNRKLAVCTADRVVTLFDENGEKRDKFSTKPADKGPKNYMVRAMAFGPDSSRLAIAQTDNIVFVYKLGAEWGEKKSICNKFPQPSPVTALTWADARPNDIVFGLADGKVKIGQLRTNKPATLYNADSFVAALAASADGNGVVSAHADGAIYRFLFDDSGGGPSHARLAVHPCVPYALSWGRSIVAAGNDCQVVFYGVDGGLERTFDYSNSPKCKEFSAAAFNPSGDAVVVGNFNSFYVYAHNHRAGLWEEVGIKEVENMYTVTSLGWKADGSRLAVGTLCGVVDVYDACVKRSRYRGKFEFTYVSLSQVIVKRLGTGARIVLKSHFGCEILKINIFKDRYVAANTTETLLLGDLETLKLSEVPWNFNSGGEKFIFDAPAAALVFAAGELSVVEYGHNEVAAAVRTDHISAHLLSVRLNERPPRTGAPDDPDTPRADEHDGQNKKMAYLLDAQTVNVKNLVTQASVTVNHDCRIDWLELNSRGNLLLFRDKRRQLHLFNVDNQTRTTLLNLCNYVQWVPDSDVVVAQSRTSLCVWYNIHAPDQVTNHQIKGDVYEIERSSGRTEVIVNEGFREASYLLDEALIEFGTAIDDRDYAKAMEILEPLELTPEAAAMWSQLCDMALAHGDVLIAERCAAALGDVPRAAYLHALSAAAAAVGGGEGGGRDHWSVRHRMCLLRKDLKGAEDALLAQGRVEEAIAMYEKVCTFNIPYTFNIVHTFEYESICS
;
A
#
# COMPACT_ATOMS: atom_id res chain seq x y z
N MET A 1 -0.80 2.15 -31.67
CA MET A 1 -2.06 2.13 -30.89
C MET A 1 -3.24 2.09 -31.85
N GLN A 2 -4.18 1.14 -31.70
CA GLN A 2 -5.41 1.10 -32.51
C GLN A 2 -6.57 1.70 -31.71
N LEU A 3 -7.37 2.55 -32.37
CA LEU A 3 -8.60 3.12 -31.81
C LEU A 3 -9.81 2.56 -32.55
N ARG A 4 -10.69 1.88 -31.82
CA ARG A 4 -11.93 1.31 -32.36
C ARG A 4 -13.11 2.00 -31.73
N HIS A 5 -14.07 2.43 -32.55
CA HIS A 5 -15.29 3.05 -32.03
C HIS A 5 -16.01 2.04 -31.14
N LEU A 6 -16.29 2.44 -29.89
CA LEU A 6 -16.99 1.60 -28.91
C LEU A 6 -18.46 1.98 -28.88
N GLN A 7 -18.76 3.26 -28.60
CA GLN A 7 -20.12 3.77 -28.48
C GLN A 7 -20.18 5.30 -28.51
N THR A 8 -21.33 5.83 -28.87
CA THR A 8 -21.68 7.25 -28.73
C THR A 8 -22.39 7.46 -27.39
N VAL A 9 -21.79 8.22 -26.47
CA VAL A 9 -22.36 8.46 -25.12
C VAL A 9 -23.24 9.71 -25.09
N LEU A 10 -23.01 10.66 -25.98
CA LEU A 10 -23.85 11.83 -26.18
C LEU A 10 -24.16 11.97 -27.67
N ALA A 11 -25.43 11.86 -28.02
CA ALA A 11 -25.94 12.04 -29.37
C ALA A 11 -26.35 13.50 -29.61
N PRO A 12 -26.40 13.97 -30.87
CA PRO A 12 -26.86 15.32 -31.15
C PRO A 12 -28.33 15.47 -30.76
N PRO A 13 -28.80 16.68 -30.39
CA PRO A 13 -30.22 16.93 -30.14
C PRO A 13 -31.03 16.60 -31.40
N GLY A 14 -32.13 15.85 -31.25
CA GLY A 14 -32.87 15.24 -32.37
C GLY A 14 -33.35 16.20 -33.46
N GLU A 15 -33.64 15.62 -34.63
CA GLU A 15 -34.17 16.30 -35.83
C GLU A 15 -35.54 16.94 -35.55
N GLY A 16 -35.55 18.21 -35.16
CA GLY A 16 -36.79 18.95 -34.90
C GLY A 16 -36.54 20.42 -34.60
N GLY A 17 -36.30 21.21 -35.66
CA GLY A 17 -36.38 22.67 -35.66
C GLY A 17 -35.27 23.42 -34.91
N SER A 18 -34.37 24.06 -35.66
CA SER A 18 -33.50 25.19 -35.27
C SER A 18 -32.96 25.20 -33.83
N LEU A 19 -32.48 24.08 -33.30
CA LEU A 19 -31.73 24.09 -32.05
C LEU A 19 -30.31 24.62 -32.33
N PRO A 20 -29.77 25.54 -31.51
CA PRO A 20 -28.41 26.03 -31.67
C PRO A 20 -27.41 24.87 -31.55
N LEU A 21 -26.33 24.90 -32.35
CA LEU A 21 -25.21 23.95 -32.29
C LEU A 21 -24.79 23.70 -30.83
N GLN A 22 -24.98 22.48 -30.32
CA GLN A 22 -24.64 22.12 -28.93
C GLN A 22 -23.17 21.67 -28.81
N LYS A 23 -22.25 22.52 -29.26
CA LYS A 23 -20.80 22.26 -29.22
C LYS A 23 -20.37 21.66 -27.89
N VAL A 24 -19.63 20.55 -27.92
CA VAL A 24 -18.92 20.04 -26.74
C VAL A 24 -17.77 20.99 -26.45
N THR A 25 -17.77 21.62 -25.29
CA THR A 25 -16.75 22.64 -24.94
C THR A 25 -15.59 22.08 -24.16
N ALA A 26 -15.82 21.04 -23.36
CA ALA A 26 -14.80 20.39 -22.56
C ALA A 26 -15.21 18.97 -22.17
N ILE A 27 -14.21 18.10 -22.05
CA ILE A 27 -14.32 16.72 -21.58
C ILE A 27 -13.22 16.50 -20.54
N ALA A 28 -13.56 15.83 -19.43
CA ALA A 28 -12.58 15.40 -18.44
C ALA A 28 -12.94 14.03 -17.87
N TRP A 29 -11.98 13.13 -17.80
CA TRP A 29 -12.11 11.87 -17.06
C TRP A 29 -11.63 12.04 -15.63
N ALA A 30 -12.32 11.40 -14.68
CA ALA A 30 -11.85 11.31 -13.32
C ALA A 30 -10.68 10.30 -13.23
N PRO A 31 -9.60 10.62 -12.49
CA PRO A 31 -8.45 9.74 -12.32
C PRO A 31 -8.79 8.34 -11.76
N ASN A 32 -9.85 8.23 -10.96
CA ASN A 32 -10.37 6.97 -10.45
C ASN A 32 -11.09 6.09 -11.49
N ASN A 33 -11.14 6.51 -12.76
CA ASN A 33 -11.73 5.77 -13.88
C ASN A 33 -13.25 5.59 -13.84
N ARG A 34 -13.96 6.19 -12.87
CA ARG A 34 -15.40 5.96 -12.64
C ARG A 34 -16.33 6.99 -13.28
N LYS A 35 -15.85 8.22 -13.51
CA LYS A 35 -16.67 9.35 -13.98
C LYS A 35 -16.06 9.97 -15.24
N LEU A 36 -16.90 10.23 -16.22
CA LEU A 36 -16.61 11.07 -17.39
C LEU A 36 -17.49 12.32 -17.32
N ALA A 37 -16.89 13.50 -17.26
CA ALA A 37 -17.59 14.77 -17.31
C ALA A 37 -17.54 15.35 -18.74
N VAL A 38 -18.71 15.72 -19.25
CA VAL A 38 -18.87 16.37 -20.55
C VAL A 38 -19.64 17.67 -20.36
N CYS A 39 -19.11 18.78 -20.88
CA CYS A 39 -19.81 20.06 -20.90
C CYS A 39 -20.14 20.46 -22.34
N THR A 40 -21.36 20.95 -22.55
CA THR A 40 -21.79 21.49 -23.84
C THR A 40 -22.03 23.00 -23.77
N ALA A 41 -22.28 23.63 -24.91
CA ALA A 41 -22.58 25.06 -25.02
C ALA A 41 -23.80 25.52 -24.20
N ASP A 42 -24.67 24.59 -23.77
CA ASP A 42 -25.78 24.88 -22.85
C ASP A 42 -25.33 25.15 -21.39
N ARG A 43 -24.04 24.95 -21.11
CA ARG A 43 -23.37 25.12 -19.80
C ARG A 43 -23.82 24.09 -18.76
N VAL A 44 -24.33 22.95 -19.22
CA VAL A 44 -24.65 21.79 -18.39
C VAL A 44 -23.48 20.81 -18.46
N VAL A 45 -23.03 20.38 -17.30
CA VAL A 45 -22.07 19.27 -17.16
C VAL A 45 -22.88 18.00 -16.97
N THR A 46 -22.74 17.06 -17.89
CA THR A 46 -23.29 15.71 -17.78
C THR A 46 -22.19 14.76 -17.33
N LEU A 47 -22.50 13.91 -16.35
CA LEU A 47 -21.61 12.89 -15.83
C LEU A 47 -22.06 11.50 -16.30
N PHE A 48 -21.14 10.79 -16.92
CA PHE A 48 -21.31 9.41 -17.35
C PHE A 48 -20.47 8.49 -16.47
N ASP A 49 -20.91 7.24 -16.31
CA ASP A 49 -20.10 6.20 -15.68
C ASP A 49 -19.09 5.57 -16.63
N GLU A 50 -18.33 4.59 -16.12
CA GLU A 50 -17.34 3.84 -16.89
C GLU A 50 -17.93 3.04 -18.07
N ASN A 51 -19.24 2.78 -18.08
CA ASN A 51 -19.95 2.11 -19.15
C ASN A 51 -20.57 3.13 -20.12
N GLY A 52 -20.39 4.42 -19.88
CA GLY A 52 -20.96 5.51 -20.68
C GLY A 52 -22.44 5.72 -20.44
N GLU A 53 -23.00 5.18 -19.36
CA GLU A 53 -24.37 5.49 -18.96
C GLU A 53 -24.42 6.85 -18.27
N LYS A 54 -25.40 7.66 -18.64
CA LYS A 54 -25.64 8.96 -18.00
C LYS A 54 -26.16 8.73 -16.58
N ARG A 55 -25.35 9.07 -15.59
CA ARG A 55 -25.72 8.94 -14.17
C ARG A 55 -26.23 10.24 -13.58
N ASP A 56 -25.69 11.37 -14.02
CA ASP A 56 -25.95 12.63 -13.34
C ASP A 56 -25.73 13.85 -14.24
N LYS A 57 -26.24 15.02 -13.85
CA LYS A 57 -25.99 16.31 -14.50
C LYS A 57 -26.10 17.49 -13.55
N PHE A 58 -25.45 18.60 -13.86
CA PHE A 58 -25.64 19.87 -13.15
C PHE A 58 -25.34 21.06 -14.06
N SER A 59 -26.01 22.20 -13.81
CA SER A 59 -25.75 23.44 -14.55
C SER A 59 -24.65 24.25 -13.84
N THR A 60 -23.73 24.81 -14.62
CA THR A 60 -22.72 25.73 -14.09
C THR A 60 -23.34 27.06 -13.68
N LYS A 61 -22.67 27.77 -12.77
CA LYS A 61 -23.13 29.05 -12.22
C LYS A 61 -22.32 30.20 -12.84
N PRO A 62 -22.93 31.38 -13.09
CA PRO A 62 -22.19 32.58 -13.45
C PRO A 62 -21.36 33.10 -12.26
N ALA A 63 -20.33 33.90 -12.56
CA ALA A 63 -19.54 34.63 -11.57
C ALA A 63 -20.40 35.57 -10.71
N ASP A 64 -21.24 36.38 -11.38
CA ASP A 64 -22.12 37.37 -10.76
C ASP A 64 -23.61 37.01 -10.88
N LYS A 65 -24.44 37.61 -10.02
CA LYS A 65 -25.90 37.49 -10.08
C LYS A 65 -26.44 38.31 -11.26
N GLY A 66 -26.40 37.73 -12.46
CA GLY A 66 -26.85 38.38 -13.70
C GLY A 66 -27.22 37.39 -14.81
N PRO A 67 -27.47 37.88 -16.04
CA PRO A 67 -27.72 37.00 -17.18
C PRO A 67 -26.52 36.09 -17.45
N LYS A 68 -26.77 34.83 -17.81
CA LYS A 68 -25.75 33.79 -18.04
C LYS A 68 -25.04 33.99 -19.39
N ASN A 69 -24.25 35.06 -19.51
CA ASN A 69 -23.48 35.38 -20.71
C ASN A 69 -22.01 34.95 -20.57
N TYR A 70 -21.77 33.64 -20.52
CA TYR A 70 -20.43 33.07 -20.47
C TYR A 70 -20.38 31.73 -21.20
N MET A 71 -19.16 31.31 -21.54
CA MET A 71 -18.85 29.98 -22.05
C MET A 71 -17.91 29.26 -21.09
N VAL A 72 -18.07 27.94 -20.99
CA VAL A 72 -17.08 27.08 -20.34
C VAL A 72 -15.99 26.78 -21.36
N ARG A 73 -14.73 27.06 -21.01
CA ARG A 73 -13.58 26.88 -21.92
C ARG A 73 -12.80 25.60 -21.68
N ALA A 74 -12.71 25.16 -20.43
CA ALA A 74 -11.96 23.96 -20.05
C ALA A 74 -12.51 23.37 -18.75
N MET A 75 -12.30 22.07 -18.57
CA MET A 75 -12.58 21.35 -17.34
C MET A 75 -11.42 20.39 -17.04
N ALA A 76 -11.10 20.21 -15.76
CA ALA A 76 -10.17 19.20 -15.31
C ALA A 76 -10.61 18.62 -13.97
N PHE A 77 -10.57 17.29 -13.85
CA PHE A 77 -10.75 16.62 -12.56
C PHE A 77 -9.50 16.80 -11.70
N GLY A 78 -9.71 16.93 -10.39
CA GLY A 78 -8.61 16.85 -9.43
C GLY A 78 -8.04 15.43 -9.36
N PRO A 79 -6.77 15.27 -8.97
CA PRO A 79 -6.14 13.97 -8.76
C PRO A 79 -6.89 13.11 -7.73
N ASP A 80 -7.58 13.76 -6.79
CA ASP A 80 -8.44 13.14 -5.79
C ASP A 80 -9.75 12.54 -6.35
N SER A 81 -10.04 12.76 -7.65
CA SER A 81 -11.29 12.36 -8.34
C SER A 81 -12.59 12.89 -7.71
N SER A 82 -12.49 13.74 -6.69
CA SER A 82 -13.62 14.25 -5.91
C SER A 82 -14.00 15.67 -6.32
N ARG A 83 -13.12 16.36 -7.03
CA ARG A 83 -13.27 17.75 -7.45
C ARG A 83 -13.21 17.89 -8.97
N LEU A 84 -13.99 18.83 -9.50
CA LEU A 84 -13.96 19.22 -10.90
C LEU A 84 -13.79 20.74 -10.99
N ALA A 85 -12.68 21.17 -11.60
CA ALA A 85 -12.43 22.57 -11.91
C ALA A 85 -13.05 22.94 -13.26
N ILE A 86 -13.67 24.12 -13.32
CA ILE A 86 -14.35 24.63 -14.51
C ILE A 86 -13.87 26.07 -14.75
N ALA A 87 -13.27 26.30 -15.92
CA ALA A 87 -12.84 27.62 -16.37
C ALA A 87 -13.91 28.29 -17.22
N GLN A 88 -14.28 29.52 -16.86
CA GLN A 88 -15.35 30.27 -17.52
C GLN A 88 -14.86 31.62 -18.04
N THR A 89 -15.50 32.09 -19.12
CA THR A 89 -15.14 33.37 -19.77
C THR A 89 -15.63 34.61 -19.03
N ASP A 90 -16.53 34.48 -18.05
CA ASP A 90 -16.92 35.55 -17.12
C ASP A 90 -15.92 35.72 -15.97
N ASN A 91 -14.63 35.54 -16.30
CA ASN A 91 -13.50 35.82 -15.43
C ASN A 91 -13.48 35.03 -14.11
N ILE A 92 -13.90 33.77 -14.11
CA ILE A 92 -13.87 32.94 -12.90
C ILE A 92 -13.49 31.49 -13.18
N VAL A 93 -12.80 30.89 -12.20
CA VAL A 93 -12.66 29.43 -12.09
C VAL A 93 -13.44 28.96 -10.88
N PHE A 94 -14.36 28.01 -11.10
CA PHE A 94 -15.07 27.33 -10.02
C PHE A 94 -14.54 25.92 -9.83
N VAL A 95 -14.47 25.48 -8.57
CA VAL A 95 -14.17 24.09 -8.23
C VAL A 95 -15.38 23.49 -7.54
N TYR A 96 -15.94 22.47 -8.19
CA TYR A 96 -17.09 21.73 -7.71
C TYR A 96 -16.60 20.49 -6.96
N LYS A 97 -17.05 20.32 -5.72
CA LYS A 97 -16.96 19.05 -4.99
C LYS A 97 -18.08 18.15 -5.50
N LEU A 98 -17.71 17.06 -6.16
CA LEU A 98 -18.61 16.03 -6.71
C LEU A 98 -18.58 14.72 -5.91
N GLY A 99 -17.57 14.54 -5.05
CA GLY A 99 -17.36 13.30 -4.34
C GLY A 99 -16.63 12.24 -5.17
N ALA A 100 -15.99 11.28 -4.50
CA ALA A 100 -15.37 10.15 -5.19
C ALA A 100 -16.45 9.17 -5.70
N GLU A 101 -17.52 9.02 -4.92
CA GLU A 101 -18.64 8.12 -5.20
C GLU A 101 -19.83 8.87 -5.81
N TRP A 102 -20.81 8.10 -6.30
CA TRP A 102 -22.07 8.64 -6.78
C TRP A 102 -23.00 9.02 -5.61
N GLY A 103 -23.90 9.98 -5.82
CA GLY A 103 -24.90 10.39 -4.82
C GLY A 103 -24.44 11.45 -3.82
N GLU A 104 -23.15 11.81 -3.80
CA GLU A 104 -22.65 12.89 -2.97
C GLU A 104 -23.20 14.26 -3.38
N LYS A 105 -23.44 15.13 -2.39
CA LYS A 105 -24.00 16.47 -2.63
C LYS A 105 -22.99 17.35 -3.36
N LYS A 106 -23.38 17.79 -4.55
CA LYS A 106 -22.58 18.73 -5.34
C LYS A 106 -22.59 20.13 -4.74
N SER A 107 -21.41 20.69 -4.52
CA SER A 107 -21.26 22.05 -4.00
C SER A 107 -20.01 22.72 -4.59
N ILE A 108 -19.98 24.05 -4.59
CA ILE A 108 -18.78 24.79 -4.99
C ILE A 108 -17.93 24.98 -3.74
N CYS A 109 -16.71 24.43 -3.73
CA CYS A 109 -15.79 24.54 -2.60
C CYS A 109 -14.75 25.65 -2.77
N ASN A 110 -14.33 25.96 -4.00
CA ASN A 110 -13.39 27.03 -4.28
C ASN A 110 -13.88 27.95 -5.41
N LYS A 111 -13.48 29.21 -5.35
CA LYS A 111 -13.82 30.26 -6.32
C LYS A 111 -12.60 31.13 -6.55
N PHE A 112 -12.18 31.27 -7.81
CA PHE A 112 -11.03 32.10 -8.17
C PHE A 112 -11.45 33.17 -9.20
N PRO A 113 -11.99 34.31 -8.75
CA PRO A 113 -12.26 35.46 -9.61
C PRO A 113 -10.95 36.00 -10.24
N GLN A 114 -11.03 36.41 -11.50
CA GLN A 114 -9.91 36.88 -12.31
C GLN A 114 -10.21 38.25 -12.91
N PRO A 115 -9.17 39.01 -13.30
CA PRO A 115 -9.35 40.31 -13.97
C PRO A 115 -9.68 40.19 -15.46
N SER A 116 -9.53 39.00 -16.04
CA SER A 116 -9.64 38.73 -17.49
C SER A 116 -10.25 37.34 -17.73
N PRO A 117 -10.87 37.07 -18.90
CA PRO A 117 -11.48 35.78 -19.19
C PRO A 117 -10.51 34.62 -19.08
N VAL A 118 -10.96 33.51 -18.50
CA VAL A 118 -10.17 32.28 -18.40
C VAL A 118 -10.30 31.49 -19.69
N THR A 119 -9.18 31.16 -20.32
CA THR A 119 -9.15 30.61 -21.70
C THR A 119 -8.77 29.14 -21.77
N ALA A 120 -7.95 28.69 -20.82
CA ALA A 120 -7.44 27.33 -20.70
C ALA A 120 -7.22 26.96 -19.22
N LEU A 121 -7.26 25.66 -18.89
CA LEU A 121 -7.10 25.16 -17.53
C LEU A 121 -6.52 23.75 -17.56
N THR A 122 -5.61 23.46 -16.63
CA THR A 122 -5.05 22.12 -16.39
C THR A 122 -4.85 21.89 -14.90
N TRP A 123 -4.85 20.62 -14.50
CA TRP A 123 -4.49 20.21 -13.15
C TRP A 123 -3.20 19.41 -13.23
N ALA A 124 -2.25 19.70 -12.35
CA ALA A 124 -1.00 18.95 -12.27
C ALA A 124 -1.14 17.82 -11.25
N ASP A 125 -0.93 16.57 -11.67
CA ASP A 125 -1.27 15.40 -10.86
C ASP A 125 -0.48 15.29 -9.54
N ALA A 126 0.80 15.70 -9.56
CA ALA A 126 1.65 15.73 -8.36
C ALA A 126 1.22 16.80 -7.34
N ARG A 127 0.41 17.79 -7.74
CA ARG A 127 -0.04 18.91 -6.91
C ARG A 127 -1.57 18.95 -6.81
N PRO A 128 -2.19 18.06 -6.01
CA PRO A 128 -3.65 17.97 -5.92
C PRO A 128 -4.33 19.22 -5.33
N ASN A 129 -3.57 20.14 -4.73
CA ASN A 129 -4.10 21.38 -4.16
C ASN A 129 -3.94 22.60 -5.06
N ASP A 130 -3.33 22.45 -6.24
CA ASP A 130 -3.01 23.56 -7.12
C ASP A 130 -3.59 23.33 -8.53
N ILE A 131 -4.26 24.35 -9.06
CA ILE A 131 -4.84 24.33 -10.41
C ILE A 131 -4.16 25.41 -11.24
N VAL A 132 -3.70 25.10 -12.45
CA VAL A 132 -3.13 26.11 -13.34
C VAL A 132 -4.15 26.52 -14.39
N PHE A 133 -4.27 27.83 -14.61
CA PHE A 133 -5.17 28.38 -15.63
C PHE A 133 -4.57 29.60 -16.30
N GLY A 134 -4.94 29.77 -17.58
CA GLY A 134 -4.47 30.82 -18.45
C GLY A 134 -5.55 31.85 -18.69
N LEU A 135 -5.14 33.11 -18.81
CA LEU A 135 -6.03 34.23 -19.04
C LEU A 135 -5.88 34.80 -20.45
N ALA A 136 -6.91 35.49 -20.92
CA ALA A 136 -6.89 36.19 -22.20
C ALA A 136 -5.89 37.36 -22.25
N ASP A 137 -5.46 37.89 -21.09
CA ASP A 137 -4.44 38.94 -20.99
C ASP A 137 -2.99 38.39 -21.01
N GLY A 138 -2.82 37.08 -21.17
CA GLY A 138 -1.51 36.42 -21.26
C GLY A 138 -0.88 36.00 -19.93
N LYS A 139 -1.57 36.24 -18.80
CA LYS A 139 -1.12 35.75 -17.50
C LYS A 139 -1.44 34.27 -17.34
N VAL A 140 -0.46 33.52 -16.86
CA VAL A 140 -0.64 32.14 -16.38
C VAL A 140 -0.61 32.17 -14.85
N LYS A 141 -1.66 31.63 -14.25
CA LYS A 141 -1.92 31.69 -12.81
C LYS A 141 -2.12 30.31 -12.22
N ILE A 142 -1.88 30.22 -10.91
CA ILE A 142 -2.12 29.05 -10.09
C ILE A 142 -3.19 29.38 -9.04
N GLY A 143 -4.21 28.54 -8.91
CA GLY A 143 -5.25 28.61 -7.89
C GLY A 143 -4.96 27.62 -6.78
N GLN A 144 -4.63 28.12 -5.59
CA GLN A 144 -4.34 27.30 -4.42
C GLN A 144 -5.65 26.97 -3.68
N LEU A 145 -6.00 25.68 -3.61
CA LEU A 145 -7.26 25.23 -3.03
C LEU A 145 -7.33 25.37 -1.51
N ARG A 146 -6.20 25.20 -0.82
CA ARG A 146 -6.15 25.30 0.65
C ARG A 146 -6.40 26.73 1.13
N THR A 147 -5.80 27.71 0.46
CA THR A 147 -5.91 29.13 0.80
C THR A 147 -7.06 29.82 0.08
N ASN A 148 -7.61 29.18 -0.96
CA ASN A 148 -8.60 29.72 -1.88
C ASN A 148 -8.14 31.06 -2.50
N LYS A 149 -6.84 31.19 -2.81
CA LYS A 149 -6.23 32.38 -3.41
C LYS A 149 -5.58 32.05 -4.76
N PRO A 150 -5.72 32.90 -5.78
CA PRO A 150 -4.93 32.82 -7.00
C PRO A 150 -3.57 33.52 -6.84
N ALA A 151 -2.54 33.01 -7.49
CA ALA A 151 -1.22 33.63 -7.63
C ALA A 151 -0.78 33.60 -9.10
N THR A 152 0.06 34.56 -9.51
CA THR A 152 0.60 34.62 -10.88
C THR A 152 1.89 33.83 -10.95
N LEU A 153 1.97 32.88 -11.90
CA LEU A 153 3.20 32.14 -12.18
C LEU A 153 4.13 32.98 -13.05
N TYR A 154 3.62 33.49 -14.17
CA TYR A 154 4.31 34.41 -15.07
C TYR A 154 3.31 35.13 -15.97
N ASN A 155 3.82 36.09 -16.74
CA ASN A 155 3.07 36.82 -17.74
C ASN A 155 3.82 36.79 -19.06
N ALA A 156 3.12 36.43 -20.13
CA ALA A 156 3.67 36.40 -21.49
C ALA A 156 3.08 37.50 -22.40
N ASP A 157 2.19 38.35 -21.87
CA ASP A 157 1.54 39.48 -22.57
C ASP A 157 0.85 39.11 -23.91
N SER A 158 0.54 37.82 -24.09
CA SER A 158 -0.06 37.25 -25.30
C SER A 158 -1.11 36.22 -24.90
N PHE A 159 -2.29 36.28 -25.53
CA PHE A 159 -3.46 35.45 -25.21
C PHE A 159 -3.10 33.97 -25.06
N VAL A 160 -3.45 33.37 -23.92
CA VAL A 160 -3.19 31.93 -23.68
C VAL A 160 -4.20 31.09 -24.46
N ALA A 161 -3.74 30.36 -25.47
CA ALA A 161 -4.56 29.54 -26.35
C ALA A 161 -4.87 28.16 -25.74
N ALA A 162 -3.86 27.50 -25.17
CA ALA A 162 -3.96 26.17 -24.60
C ALA A 162 -2.97 25.97 -23.44
N LEU A 163 -3.28 25.02 -22.55
CA LEU A 163 -2.45 24.61 -21.42
C LEU A 163 -2.46 23.08 -21.33
N ALA A 164 -1.33 22.50 -20.94
CA ALA A 164 -1.22 21.07 -20.61
C ALA A 164 -0.26 20.86 -19.45
N ALA A 165 -0.56 19.90 -18.58
CA ALA A 165 0.37 19.43 -17.54
C ALA A 165 1.27 18.32 -18.07
N SER A 166 2.47 18.20 -17.51
CA SER A 166 3.34 17.04 -17.75
C SER A 166 2.74 15.77 -17.14
N ALA A 167 3.10 14.61 -17.71
CA ALA A 167 2.60 13.31 -17.24
C ALA A 167 3.04 12.96 -15.81
N ASP A 168 4.14 13.52 -15.32
CA ASP A 168 4.61 13.40 -13.94
C ASP A 168 3.98 14.45 -12.99
N GLY A 169 3.28 15.45 -13.52
CA GLY A 169 2.66 16.53 -12.76
C GLY A 169 3.63 17.58 -12.20
N ASN A 170 4.92 17.55 -12.56
CA ASN A 170 5.91 18.51 -12.07
C ASN A 170 6.08 19.76 -12.95
N GLY A 171 5.38 19.82 -14.09
CA GLY A 171 5.43 20.95 -15.00
C GLY A 171 4.11 21.22 -15.71
N VAL A 172 4.04 22.40 -16.32
CA VAL A 172 2.98 22.81 -17.24
C VAL A 172 3.56 23.51 -18.46
N VAL A 173 2.91 23.36 -19.60
CA VAL A 173 3.21 24.10 -20.83
C VAL A 173 2.03 24.97 -21.23
N SER A 174 2.32 26.17 -21.71
CA SER A 174 1.34 27.11 -22.24
C SER A 174 1.64 27.49 -23.68
N ALA A 175 0.62 27.46 -24.52
CA ALA A 175 0.66 27.96 -25.88
C ALA A 175 -0.02 29.33 -25.94
N HIS A 176 0.56 30.26 -26.68
CA HIS A 176 0.09 31.63 -26.78
C HIS A 176 -0.25 32.02 -28.23
N ALA A 177 -1.02 33.11 -28.41
CA ALA A 177 -1.49 33.57 -29.72
C ALA A 177 -0.38 34.13 -30.64
N ASP A 178 0.79 34.43 -30.11
CA ASP A 178 1.99 34.80 -30.85
C ASP A 178 2.83 33.57 -31.26
N GLY A 179 2.30 32.36 -31.05
CA GLY A 179 2.98 31.09 -31.35
C GLY A 179 4.00 30.68 -30.29
N ALA A 180 4.26 31.51 -29.27
CA ALA A 180 5.19 31.16 -28.21
C ALA A 180 4.65 30.00 -27.36
N ILE A 181 5.53 29.05 -27.06
CA ILE A 181 5.27 27.96 -26.13
C ILE A 181 6.19 28.16 -24.94
N TYR A 182 5.63 28.31 -23.74
CA TYR A 182 6.39 28.40 -22.49
C TYR A 182 6.25 27.12 -21.69
N ARG A 183 7.32 26.74 -21.00
CA ARG A 183 7.35 25.66 -20.01
C ARG A 183 7.53 26.27 -18.64
N PHE A 184 6.75 25.82 -17.67
CA PHE A 184 6.91 26.12 -16.25
C PHE A 184 7.16 24.83 -15.48
N LEU A 185 8.19 24.79 -14.63
CA LEU A 185 8.49 23.68 -13.73
C LEU A 185 8.28 24.10 -12.29
N PHE A 186 7.63 23.25 -11.51
CA PHE A 186 7.21 23.56 -10.14
C PHE A 186 8.30 23.41 -9.09
N ASP A 187 9.30 22.57 -9.37
CA ASP A 187 10.43 22.29 -8.50
C ASP A 187 11.69 22.46 -9.34
N ASP A 188 12.47 23.50 -9.07
CA ASP A 188 13.71 23.76 -9.79
C ASP A 188 14.87 23.46 -8.86
N SER A 189 15.28 22.19 -8.84
CA SER A 189 16.49 21.74 -8.12
C SER A 189 17.77 22.39 -8.67
N GLY A 190 17.70 23.06 -9.84
CA GLY A 190 18.83 23.64 -10.58
C GLY A 190 18.95 25.16 -10.52
N GLY A 191 18.05 25.88 -9.83
CA GLY A 191 18.17 27.34 -9.62
C GLY A 191 18.03 28.21 -10.88
N GLY A 192 17.42 27.70 -11.94
CA GLY A 192 17.09 28.46 -13.15
C GLY A 192 15.79 29.27 -13.02
N PRO A 193 15.36 29.96 -14.09
CA PRO A 193 14.03 30.55 -14.13
C PRO A 193 12.98 29.42 -14.18
N SER A 194 12.04 29.42 -13.22
CA SER A 194 10.96 28.43 -13.14
C SER A 194 10.06 28.39 -14.37
N HIS A 195 10.14 29.40 -15.24
CA HIS A 195 9.53 29.40 -16.57
C HIS A 195 10.52 29.79 -17.66
N ALA A 196 10.42 29.14 -18.81
CA ALA A 196 11.27 29.42 -19.97
C ALA A 196 10.45 29.33 -21.27
N ARG A 197 10.78 30.18 -22.24
CA ARG A 197 10.26 30.05 -23.60
C ARG A 197 10.93 28.84 -24.24
N LEU A 198 10.12 27.85 -24.60
CA LEU A 198 10.58 26.55 -25.08
C LEU A 198 10.72 26.53 -26.60
N ALA A 199 9.69 27.00 -27.31
CA ALA A 199 9.67 27.05 -28.76
C ALA A 199 8.74 28.16 -29.29
N VAL A 200 8.76 28.36 -30.60
CA VAL A 200 7.83 29.22 -31.33
C VAL A 200 7.23 28.40 -32.46
N HIS A 201 5.93 28.14 -32.39
CA HIS A 201 5.20 27.51 -33.48
C HIS A 201 4.86 28.56 -34.55
N PRO A 202 4.88 28.20 -35.85
CA PRO A 202 4.48 29.09 -36.93
C PRO A 202 3.08 29.72 -36.82
N CYS A 203 2.16 29.12 -36.05
CA CYS A 203 0.81 29.65 -35.83
C CYS A 203 0.38 29.50 -34.36
N VAL A 204 -0.84 29.97 -34.05
CA VAL A 204 -1.45 29.75 -32.73
C VAL A 204 -1.62 28.24 -32.47
N PRO A 205 -0.99 27.67 -31.43
CA PRO A 205 -1.14 26.25 -31.13
C PRO A 205 -2.41 26.03 -30.31
N TYR A 206 -3.53 25.75 -31.00
CA TYR A 206 -4.80 25.42 -30.34
C TYR A 206 -4.81 23.99 -29.79
N ALA A 207 -4.07 23.09 -30.43
CA ALA A 207 -3.86 21.74 -29.97
C ALA A 207 -2.50 21.66 -29.28
N LEU A 208 -2.49 21.56 -27.95
CA LEU A 208 -1.28 21.42 -27.13
C LEU A 208 -1.47 20.28 -26.14
N SER A 209 -0.46 19.41 -26.01
CA SER A 209 -0.44 18.37 -24.98
C SER A 209 1.00 17.99 -24.63
N TRP A 210 1.23 17.46 -23.43
CA TRP A 210 2.55 17.08 -22.95
C TRP A 210 2.56 15.62 -22.45
N GLY A 211 3.31 14.77 -23.15
CA GLY A 211 3.61 13.39 -22.75
C GLY A 211 5.12 13.20 -22.59
N ARG A 212 5.69 12.24 -23.32
CA ARG A 212 7.15 12.11 -23.45
C ARG A 212 7.76 13.36 -24.13
N SER A 213 7.04 13.88 -25.12
CA SER A 213 7.38 15.10 -25.86
C SER A 213 6.19 16.06 -25.77
N ILE A 214 6.41 17.32 -26.15
CA ILE A 214 5.36 18.33 -26.24
C ILE A 214 4.87 18.36 -27.68
N VAL A 215 3.58 18.09 -27.89
CA VAL A 215 2.96 18.23 -29.21
C VAL A 215 2.28 19.58 -29.30
N ALA A 216 2.45 20.24 -30.44
CA ALA A 216 1.74 21.46 -30.76
C ALA A 216 1.29 21.43 -32.23
N ALA A 217 0.06 21.89 -32.45
CA ALA A 217 -0.54 21.99 -33.78
C ALA A 217 -1.61 23.09 -33.82
N GLY A 218 -1.88 23.62 -35.01
CA GLY A 218 -2.90 24.64 -35.20
C GLY A 218 -3.41 24.74 -36.63
N ASN A 219 -3.59 25.98 -37.08
CA ASN A 219 -4.24 26.30 -38.37
C ASN A 219 -3.31 26.15 -39.58
N ASP A 220 -2.00 26.02 -39.35
CA ASP A 220 -1.01 25.77 -40.39
C ASP A 220 -1.02 24.33 -40.91
N CYS A 221 -1.89 23.48 -40.35
CA CYS A 221 -1.98 22.05 -40.67
C CYS A 221 -0.66 21.31 -40.44
N GLN A 222 0.20 21.81 -39.57
CA GLN A 222 1.42 21.13 -39.15
C GLN A 222 1.24 20.57 -37.73
N VAL A 223 1.80 19.38 -37.51
CA VAL A 223 1.93 18.77 -36.18
C VAL A 223 3.40 18.70 -35.84
N VAL A 224 3.80 19.41 -34.79
CA VAL A 224 5.21 19.51 -34.37
C VAL A 224 5.39 18.90 -32.99
N PHE A 225 6.40 18.05 -32.87
CA PHE A 225 6.87 17.47 -31.62
C PHE A 225 8.15 18.18 -31.19
N TYR A 226 8.11 18.74 -29.99
CA TYR A 226 9.24 19.37 -29.32
C TYR A 226 9.68 18.50 -28.15
N GLY A 227 10.99 18.37 -27.95
CA GLY A 227 11.57 17.81 -26.74
C GLY A 227 11.25 18.69 -25.53
N VAL A 228 11.43 18.12 -24.33
CA VAL A 228 11.20 18.85 -23.07
C VAL A 228 12.15 20.05 -22.93
N ASP A 229 13.31 19.99 -23.58
CA ASP A 229 14.31 21.05 -23.68
C ASP A 229 13.99 22.13 -24.74
N GLY A 230 12.96 21.91 -25.57
CA GLY A 230 12.59 22.78 -26.68
C GLY A 230 13.20 22.41 -28.03
N GLY A 231 14.02 21.35 -28.07
CA GLY A 231 14.55 20.84 -29.33
C GLY A 231 13.42 20.38 -30.26
N LEU A 232 13.54 20.64 -31.56
CA LEU A 232 12.61 20.10 -32.55
C LEU A 232 12.91 18.60 -32.75
N GLU A 233 11.96 17.73 -32.41
CA GLU A 233 12.09 16.28 -32.60
C GLU A 233 11.55 15.86 -33.97
N ARG A 234 10.33 16.30 -34.32
CA ARG A 234 9.67 15.88 -35.56
C ARG A 234 8.60 16.86 -35.99
N THR A 235 8.48 17.08 -37.30
CA THR A 235 7.36 17.80 -37.94
C THR A 235 6.64 16.90 -38.93
N PHE A 236 5.31 16.89 -38.87
CA PHE A 236 4.42 16.32 -39.88
C PHE A 236 3.66 17.47 -40.54
N ASP A 237 3.78 17.58 -41.86
CA ASP A 237 3.20 18.69 -42.62
C ASP A 237 2.07 18.19 -43.52
N TYR A 238 0.85 18.65 -43.23
CA TYR A 238 -0.37 18.34 -43.99
C TYR A 238 -0.94 19.56 -44.72
N SER A 239 -0.19 20.65 -44.83
CA SER A 239 -0.62 21.90 -45.49
C SER A 239 -1.10 21.69 -46.94
N ASN A 240 -0.54 20.69 -47.63
CA ASN A 240 -0.91 20.32 -49.00
C ASN A 240 -2.10 19.35 -49.09
N SER A 241 -2.60 18.84 -47.97
CA SER A 241 -3.70 17.87 -47.95
C SER A 241 -5.06 18.59 -47.92
N PRO A 242 -5.92 18.45 -48.95
CA PRO A 242 -7.21 19.13 -48.98
C PRO A 242 -8.19 18.63 -47.91
N LYS A 243 -7.96 17.42 -47.39
CA LYS A 243 -8.72 16.79 -46.31
C LYS A 243 -8.32 17.30 -44.92
N CYS A 244 -7.09 17.79 -44.77
CA CYS A 244 -6.62 18.35 -43.52
C CYS A 244 -7.14 19.79 -43.38
N LYS A 245 -7.69 20.11 -42.21
CA LYS A 245 -8.04 21.47 -41.79
C LYS A 245 -7.27 21.80 -40.52
N GLU A 246 -7.76 22.77 -39.76
CA GLU A 246 -7.20 23.20 -38.48
C GLU A 246 -7.19 22.07 -37.44
N PHE A 247 -6.08 21.98 -36.70
CA PHE A 247 -5.98 21.15 -35.52
C PHE A 247 -6.43 21.93 -34.29
N SER A 248 -7.37 21.35 -33.54
CA SER A 248 -8.15 22.09 -32.53
C SER A 248 -8.05 21.54 -31.11
N ALA A 249 -7.59 20.30 -30.94
CA ALA A 249 -7.37 19.67 -29.63
C ALA A 249 -6.28 18.60 -29.73
N ALA A 250 -5.49 18.41 -28.67
CA ALA A 250 -4.55 17.30 -28.54
C ALA A 250 -4.67 16.66 -27.16
N ALA A 251 -4.47 15.34 -27.08
CA ALA A 251 -4.41 14.63 -25.82
C ALA A 251 -3.46 13.43 -25.90
N PHE A 252 -2.40 13.46 -25.09
CA PHE A 252 -1.55 12.30 -24.85
C PHE A 252 -2.29 11.24 -24.03
N ASN A 253 -2.00 9.98 -24.32
CA ASN A 253 -2.41 8.88 -23.46
C ASN A 253 -1.70 8.97 -22.08
N PRO A 254 -2.22 8.31 -21.04
CA PRO A 254 -1.66 8.43 -19.68
C PRO A 254 -0.22 7.95 -19.49
N SER A 255 0.34 7.22 -20.46
CA SER A 255 1.75 6.81 -20.48
C SER A 255 2.65 7.77 -21.28
N GLY A 256 2.08 8.71 -22.05
CA GLY A 256 2.82 9.73 -22.80
C GLY A 256 3.50 9.25 -24.08
N ASP A 257 3.30 8.00 -24.50
CA ASP A 257 3.91 7.38 -25.69
C ASP A 257 3.02 7.41 -26.94
N ALA A 258 1.75 7.78 -26.81
CA ALA A 258 0.84 7.98 -27.93
C ALA A 258 0.02 9.26 -27.75
N VAL A 259 -0.31 9.92 -28.85
CA VAL A 259 -1.09 11.15 -28.84
C VAL A 259 -2.13 11.17 -29.94
N VAL A 260 -3.28 11.77 -29.64
CA VAL A 260 -4.34 12.02 -30.62
C VAL A 260 -4.49 13.51 -30.81
N VAL A 261 -4.51 13.93 -32.07
CA VAL A 261 -4.71 15.33 -32.48
C VAL A 261 -5.99 15.42 -33.31
N GLY A 262 -6.94 16.21 -32.83
CA GLY A 262 -8.25 16.40 -33.44
C GLY A 262 -8.22 17.38 -34.60
N ASN A 263 -8.92 17.06 -35.68
CA ASN A 263 -9.03 17.83 -36.91
C ASN A 263 -10.54 17.90 -37.32
N PHE A 264 -10.84 18.49 -38.48
CA PHE A 264 -12.14 18.47 -39.12
C PHE A 264 -12.42 17.10 -39.76
N ASN A 265 -13.55 16.48 -39.39
CA ASN A 265 -13.98 15.15 -39.86
C ASN A 265 -12.95 14.02 -39.66
N SER A 266 -11.89 14.28 -38.87
CA SER A 266 -10.84 13.31 -38.64
C SER A 266 -10.07 13.58 -37.36
N PHE A 267 -9.35 12.58 -36.88
CA PHE A 267 -8.30 12.76 -35.88
C PHE A 267 -7.11 11.86 -36.20
N TYR A 268 -5.93 12.34 -35.85
CA TYR A 268 -4.64 11.77 -36.22
C TYR A 268 -4.06 11.11 -34.98
N VAL A 269 -3.52 9.90 -35.14
CA VAL A 269 -2.91 9.13 -34.05
C VAL A 269 -1.41 9.01 -34.32
N TYR A 270 -0.61 9.45 -33.35
CA TYR A 270 0.84 9.32 -33.40
C TYR A 270 1.32 8.45 -32.23
N ALA A 271 2.41 7.73 -32.43
CA ALA A 271 3.06 6.96 -31.39
C ALA A 271 4.57 7.08 -31.47
N HIS A 272 5.22 7.00 -30.32
CA HIS A 272 6.67 7.03 -30.21
C HIS A 272 7.25 5.63 -30.40
N ASN A 273 8.07 5.45 -31.43
CA ASN A 273 8.81 4.23 -31.65
C ASN A 273 10.03 4.19 -30.74
N HIS A 274 9.99 3.36 -29.70
CA HIS A 274 11.06 3.29 -28.69
C HIS A 274 12.38 2.77 -29.24
N ARG A 275 12.35 1.93 -30.29
CA ARG A 275 13.57 1.40 -30.91
C ARG A 275 14.25 2.42 -31.82
N ALA A 276 13.46 3.19 -32.54
CA ALA A 276 13.97 4.23 -33.45
C ALA A 276 14.22 5.58 -32.76
N GLY A 277 13.60 5.81 -31.59
CA GLY A 277 13.67 7.09 -30.88
C GLY A 277 12.93 8.22 -31.62
N LEU A 278 11.90 7.90 -32.40
CA LEU A 278 11.21 8.84 -33.29
C LEU A 278 9.69 8.71 -33.18
N TRP A 279 9.00 9.83 -33.40
CA TRP A 279 7.56 9.87 -33.55
C TRP A 279 7.14 9.41 -34.95
N GLU A 280 6.11 8.57 -35.01
CA GLU A 280 5.53 8.03 -36.23
C GLU A 280 4.02 8.29 -36.27
N GLU A 281 3.49 8.57 -37.47
CA GLU A 281 2.05 8.56 -37.71
C GLU A 281 1.56 7.11 -37.75
N VAL A 282 0.69 6.74 -36.82
CA VAL A 282 0.11 5.39 -36.76
C VAL A 282 -1.08 5.25 -37.70
N GLY A 283 -1.85 6.33 -37.83
CA GLY A 283 -2.94 6.41 -38.79
C GLY A 283 -3.92 7.55 -38.53
N ILE A 284 -4.80 7.75 -39.50
CA ILE A 284 -5.82 8.79 -39.52
C ILE A 284 -7.19 8.13 -39.44
N LYS A 285 -8.01 8.56 -38.49
CA LYS A 285 -9.40 8.09 -38.38
C LYS A 285 -10.32 9.14 -38.99
N GLU A 286 -10.87 8.85 -40.17
CA GLU A 286 -11.90 9.66 -40.80
C GLU A 286 -13.28 9.26 -40.25
N VAL A 287 -14.07 10.25 -39.82
CA VAL A 287 -15.46 10.10 -39.37
C VAL A 287 -16.28 11.17 -40.07
N GLU A 288 -17.12 10.75 -41.01
CA GLU A 288 -17.97 11.65 -41.78
C GLU A 288 -18.94 12.40 -40.86
N ASN A 289 -19.20 13.67 -41.17
CA ASN A 289 -20.12 14.54 -40.44
C ASN A 289 -19.77 14.77 -38.96
N MET A 290 -18.53 14.49 -38.54
CA MET A 290 -18.03 14.79 -37.20
C MET A 290 -17.73 16.29 -37.00
N TYR A 291 -17.45 17.01 -38.09
CA TYR A 291 -16.92 18.38 -38.12
C TYR A 291 -15.66 18.49 -37.24
N THR A 292 -15.39 19.67 -36.68
CA THR A 292 -14.22 19.91 -35.84
C THR A 292 -14.30 19.11 -34.54
N VAL A 293 -13.23 18.39 -34.20
CA VAL A 293 -13.01 17.82 -32.86
C VAL A 293 -12.72 18.94 -31.86
N THR A 294 -13.56 19.15 -30.86
CA THR A 294 -13.48 20.32 -29.99
C THR A 294 -12.88 20.02 -28.63
N SER A 295 -12.88 18.76 -28.21
CA SER A 295 -12.28 18.33 -26.95
C SER A 295 -11.90 16.86 -27.03
N LEU A 296 -10.80 16.50 -26.37
CA LEU A 296 -10.33 15.13 -26.23
C LEU A 296 -10.12 14.84 -24.74
N GLY A 297 -10.33 13.60 -24.32
CA GLY A 297 -10.06 13.18 -22.95
C GLY A 297 -9.77 11.69 -22.85
N TRP A 298 -8.60 11.36 -22.36
CA TRP A 298 -8.22 9.98 -22.07
C TRP A 298 -8.73 9.53 -20.71
N LYS A 299 -9.24 8.31 -20.66
CA LYS A 299 -9.45 7.61 -19.40
C LYS A 299 -8.10 7.36 -18.75
N ALA A 300 -7.98 7.47 -17.42
CA ALA A 300 -6.69 7.41 -16.73
C ALA A 300 -6.00 6.03 -16.81
N ASP A 301 -6.76 4.96 -16.99
CA ASP A 301 -6.23 3.62 -17.33
C ASP A 301 -5.78 3.47 -18.80
N GLY A 302 -5.94 4.51 -19.61
CA GLY A 302 -5.62 4.59 -21.04
C GLY A 302 -6.50 3.73 -21.95
N SER A 303 -7.45 2.96 -21.41
CA SER A 303 -8.26 2.00 -22.19
C SER A 303 -9.27 2.66 -23.11
N ARG A 304 -9.63 3.92 -22.85
CA ARG A 304 -10.65 4.64 -23.61
C ARG A 304 -10.26 6.08 -23.89
N LEU A 305 -10.64 6.55 -25.07
CA LEU A 305 -10.55 7.95 -25.47
C LEU A 305 -11.96 8.48 -25.74
N ALA A 306 -12.32 9.59 -25.10
CA ALA A 306 -13.53 10.32 -25.41
C ALA A 306 -13.21 11.46 -26.38
N VAL A 307 -14.00 11.57 -27.45
CA VAL A 307 -13.86 12.56 -28.52
C VAL A 307 -15.13 13.39 -28.58
N GLY A 308 -15.02 14.68 -28.29
CA GLY A 308 -16.10 15.64 -28.37
C GLY A 308 -16.06 16.45 -29.65
N THR A 309 -17.23 16.78 -30.18
CA THR A 309 -17.38 17.39 -31.50
C THR A 309 -18.13 18.73 -31.46
N LEU A 310 -18.00 19.49 -32.54
CA LEU A 310 -18.74 20.74 -32.74
C LEU A 310 -20.27 20.53 -32.77
N CYS A 311 -20.73 19.36 -33.20
CA CYS A 311 -22.16 19.03 -33.32
C CYS A 311 -22.80 18.59 -31.99
N GLY A 312 -22.02 18.49 -30.90
CA GLY A 312 -22.53 18.02 -29.60
C GLY A 312 -22.45 16.52 -29.40
N VAL A 313 -21.83 15.79 -30.33
CA VAL A 313 -21.59 14.36 -30.22
C VAL A 313 -20.37 14.09 -29.36
N VAL A 314 -20.47 13.10 -28.47
CA VAL A 314 -19.33 12.51 -27.77
C VAL A 314 -19.26 11.03 -28.08
N ASP A 315 -18.21 10.64 -28.79
CA ASP A 315 -17.89 9.25 -29.09
C ASP A 315 -16.78 8.75 -28.17
N VAL A 316 -16.89 7.50 -27.74
CA VAL A 316 -15.88 6.81 -26.96
C VAL A 316 -15.25 5.73 -27.83
N TYR A 317 -13.92 5.77 -27.89
CA TYR A 317 -13.09 4.81 -28.60
C TYR A 317 -12.37 3.90 -27.61
N ASP A 318 -12.36 2.62 -27.90
CA ASP A 318 -11.58 1.59 -27.22
C ASP A 318 -10.14 1.64 -27.77
N ALA A 319 -9.18 1.83 -26.86
CA ALA A 319 -7.78 2.00 -27.19
C ALA A 319 -6.98 0.77 -26.79
N CYS A 320 -6.33 0.17 -27.79
CA CYS A 320 -5.55 -1.02 -27.58
C CYS A 320 -4.42 -1.12 -28.60
N VAL A 321 -3.22 -1.49 -28.14
CA VAL A 321 -2.10 -1.89 -28.99
C VAL A 321 -2.24 -3.35 -29.38
N LYS A 322 -2.47 -4.22 -28.40
CA LYS A 322 -2.52 -5.68 -28.56
C LYS A 322 -3.41 -6.31 -27.50
N ARG A 323 -4.19 -7.33 -27.88
CA ARG A 323 -4.87 -8.23 -26.92
C ARG A 323 -4.30 -9.62 -27.02
N SER A 324 -4.15 -10.29 -25.88
CA SER A 324 -3.77 -11.70 -25.84
C SER A 324 -4.51 -12.41 -24.72
N ARG A 325 -5.00 -13.63 -24.99
CA ARG A 325 -5.55 -14.49 -23.95
C ARG A 325 -4.44 -15.34 -23.34
N TYR A 326 -4.43 -15.46 -22.02
CA TYR A 326 -3.49 -16.26 -21.27
C TYR A 326 -4.20 -17.43 -20.61
N ARG A 327 -3.83 -18.64 -21.02
CA ARG A 327 -4.36 -19.93 -20.52
C ARG A 327 -5.90 -20.01 -20.46
N GLY A 328 -6.62 -19.28 -21.31
CA GLY A 328 -8.08 -19.25 -21.35
C GLY A 328 -8.79 -18.63 -20.14
N LYS A 329 -8.04 -18.27 -19.08
CA LYS A 329 -8.59 -17.69 -17.84
C LYS A 329 -8.39 -16.18 -17.73
N PHE A 330 -7.38 -15.64 -18.40
CA PHE A 330 -7.03 -14.22 -18.34
C PHE A 330 -6.95 -13.61 -19.73
N GLU A 331 -7.24 -12.33 -19.82
CA GLU A 331 -7.09 -11.49 -21.01
C GLU A 331 -6.14 -10.33 -20.67
N PHE A 332 -5.08 -10.18 -21.45
CA PHE A 332 -4.16 -9.06 -21.38
C PHE A 332 -4.49 -8.08 -22.49
N THR A 333 -4.81 -6.85 -22.11
CA THR A 333 -5.04 -5.74 -23.02
C THR A 333 -3.90 -4.75 -22.86
N TYR A 334 -2.98 -4.74 -23.83
CA TYR A 334 -1.89 -3.78 -23.89
C TYR A 334 -2.46 -2.46 -24.36
N VAL A 335 -2.42 -1.46 -23.48
CA VAL A 335 -2.89 -0.10 -23.75
C VAL A 335 -1.73 0.77 -24.24
N SER A 336 -0.56 0.58 -23.66
CA SER A 336 0.71 1.14 -24.09
C SER A 336 1.82 0.10 -23.97
N LEU A 337 3.06 0.48 -24.25
CA LEU A 337 4.22 -0.41 -24.05
C LEU A 337 4.52 -0.62 -22.56
N SER A 338 4.24 0.38 -21.71
CA SER A 338 4.50 0.35 -20.27
C SER A 338 3.25 0.07 -19.42
N GLN A 339 2.09 -0.18 -20.06
CA GLN A 339 0.82 -0.39 -19.37
C GLN A 339 -0.03 -1.49 -20.00
N VAL A 340 -0.40 -2.47 -19.16
CA VAL A 340 -1.22 -3.62 -19.53
C VAL A 340 -2.35 -3.81 -18.54
N ILE A 341 -3.56 -3.96 -19.05
CA ILE A 341 -4.73 -4.30 -18.24
C ILE A 341 -4.89 -5.83 -18.25
N VAL A 342 -4.83 -6.44 -17.08
CA VAL A 342 -5.08 -7.87 -16.88
C VAL A 342 -6.50 -8.07 -16.39
N LYS A 343 -7.31 -8.76 -17.18
CA LYS A 343 -8.71 -9.09 -16.86
C LYS A 343 -8.84 -10.58 -16.59
N ARG A 344 -9.42 -10.95 -15.46
CA ARG A 344 -9.82 -12.33 -15.16
C ARG A 344 -11.16 -12.60 -15.84
N LEU A 345 -11.23 -13.59 -16.72
CA LEU A 345 -12.42 -13.87 -17.53
C LEU A 345 -13.57 -14.46 -16.70
N GLY A 346 -13.27 -15.26 -15.68
CA GLY A 346 -14.28 -15.89 -14.83
C GLY A 346 -15.03 -14.92 -13.91
N THR A 347 -14.32 -13.96 -13.32
CA THR A 347 -14.92 -12.97 -12.38
C THR A 347 -15.17 -11.61 -13.01
N GLY A 348 -14.56 -11.31 -14.15
CA GLY A 348 -14.57 -9.99 -14.77
C GLY A 348 -13.64 -8.96 -14.10
N ALA A 349 -12.95 -9.33 -13.00
CA ALA A 349 -12.04 -8.45 -12.27
C ALA A 349 -10.89 -7.97 -13.16
N ARG A 350 -10.46 -6.72 -12.97
CA ARG A 350 -9.42 -6.06 -13.77
C ARG A 350 -8.36 -5.45 -12.85
N ILE A 351 -7.10 -5.62 -13.21
CA ILE A 351 -5.97 -4.91 -12.61
C ILE A 351 -5.18 -4.20 -13.72
N VAL A 352 -4.63 -3.04 -13.40
CA VAL A 352 -3.79 -2.27 -14.31
C VAL A 352 -2.34 -2.45 -13.89
N LEU A 353 -1.55 -3.13 -14.71
CA LEU A 353 -0.10 -3.20 -14.55
C LEU A 353 0.50 -1.99 -15.28
N LYS A 354 1.07 -1.04 -14.54
CA LYS A 354 1.75 0.13 -15.09
C LYS A 354 3.17 0.16 -14.54
N SER A 355 4.16 0.29 -15.41
CA SER A 355 5.54 0.58 -14.99
C SER A 355 5.62 2.05 -14.54
N HIS A 356 6.06 2.27 -13.30
CA HIS A 356 6.42 3.56 -12.73
C HIS A 356 7.63 4.17 -13.43
N PHE A 357 8.57 3.34 -13.88
CA PHE A 357 9.76 3.79 -14.62
C PHE A 357 9.51 3.94 -16.13
N GLY A 358 8.29 3.68 -16.61
CA GLY A 358 7.96 3.76 -18.04
C GLY A 358 8.62 2.68 -18.90
N CYS A 359 9.12 1.59 -18.29
CA CYS A 359 9.76 0.49 -19.00
C CYS A 359 8.75 -0.32 -19.82
N GLU A 360 9.19 -0.84 -20.97
CA GLU A 360 8.34 -1.68 -21.83
C GLU A 360 8.12 -3.06 -21.19
N ILE A 361 6.87 -3.49 -21.07
CA ILE A 361 6.48 -4.80 -20.54
C ILE A 361 6.63 -5.85 -21.64
N LEU A 362 7.63 -6.73 -21.50
CA LEU A 362 8.02 -7.71 -22.51
C LEU A 362 7.23 -9.02 -22.38
N LYS A 363 7.06 -9.50 -21.14
CA LYS A 363 6.45 -10.80 -20.85
C LYS A 363 5.68 -10.74 -19.54
N ILE A 364 4.50 -11.36 -19.50
CA ILE A 364 3.67 -11.48 -18.30
C ILE A 364 3.36 -12.96 -18.08
N ASN A 365 3.61 -13.45 -16.87
CA ASN A 365 3.25 -14.77 -16.41
C ASN A 365 2.33 -14.66 -15.19
N ILE A 366 1.30 -15.52 -15.16
CA ILE A 366 0.44 -15.68 -13.98
C ILE A 366 0.72 -17.05 -13.35
N PHE A 367 0.91 -17.03 -12.03
CA PHE A 367 1.21 -18.18 -11.18
C PHE A 367 0.11 -18.40 -10.16
N LYS A 368 -0.20 -19.68 -9.87
CA LYS A 368 -1.27 -20.11 -8.95
C LYS A 368 -2.62 -19.39 -9.17
N ASP A 369 -2.91 -18.93 -10.41
CA ASP A 369 -4.07 -18.10 -10.78
C ASP A 369 -4.26 -16.81 -9.93
N ARG A 370 -3.22 -16.38 -9.21
CA ARG A 370 -3.26 -15.27 -8.24
C ARG A 370 -2.10 -14.29 -8.39
N TYR A 371 -0.88 -14.78 -8.58
CA TYR A 371 0.30 -13.93 -8.60
C TYR A 371 0.69 -13.60 -10.03
N VAL A 372 1.10 -12.36 -10.26
CA VAL A 372 1.55 -11.87 -11.56
C VAL A 372 3.01 -11.48 -11.49
N ALA A 373 3.80 -11.95 -12.46
CA ALA A 373 5.17 -11.51 -12.66
C ALA A 373 5.33 -11.05 -14.11
N ALA A 374 5.78 -9.82 -14.29
CA ALA A 374 5.97 -9.19 -15.58
C ALA A 374 7.41 -8.67 -15.72
N ASN A 375 8.13 -9.21 -16.69
CA ASN A 375 9.48 -8.74 -17.04
C ASN A 375 9.37 -7.50 -17.91
N THR A 376 10.07 -6.44 -17.53
CA THR A 376 10.25 -5.25 -18.37
C THR A 376 11.67 -5.23 -18.96
N THR A 377 12.05 -4.17 -19.67
CA THR A 377 13.41 -4.00 -20.20
C THR A 377 14.49 -3.86 -19.15
N GLU A 378 14.19 -3.27 -17.98
CA GLU A 378 15.17 -2.98 -16.92
C GLU A 378 14.66 -3.31 -15.50
N THR A 379 13.38 -3.64 -15.36
CA THR A 379 12.70 -3.85 -14.07
C THR A 379 11.88 -5.14 -14.09
N LEU A 380 11.46 -5.56 -12.90
CA LEU A 380 10.56 -6.68 -12.68
C LEU A 380 9.32 -6.19 -11.91
N LEU A 381 8.16 -6.38 -12.53
CA LEU A 381 6.86 -6.08 -11.95
C LEU A 381 6.29 -7.34 -11.30
N LEU A 382 5.99 -7.28 -10.02
CA LEU A 382 5.42 -8.37 -9.24
C LEU A 382 4.13 -7.90 -8.58
N GLY A 383 3.14 -8.78 -8.49
CA GLY A 383 1.85 -8.39 -7.95
C GLY A 383 1.00 -9.55 -7.46
N ASP A 384 0.09 -9.20 -6.57
CA ASP A 384 -0.97 -10.09 -6.10
C ASP A 384 -2.33 -9.59 -6.63
N LEU A 385 -3.02 -10.43 -7.40
CA LEU A 385 -4.31 -10.12 -8.02
C LEU A 385 -5.47 -10.08 -7.01
N GLU A 386 -5.30 -10.66 -5.82
CA GLU A 386 -6.33 -10.62 -4.77
C GLU A 386 -6.25 -9.34 -3.93
N THR A 387 -5.06 -9.01 -3.43
CA THR A 387 -4.84 -7.78 -2.66
C THR A 387 -4.68 -6.52 -3.54
N LEU A 388 -4.52 -6.70 -4.86
CA LEU A 388 -4.27 -5.65 -5.85
C LEU A 388 -3.00 -4.82 -5.60
N LYS A 389 -2.07 -5.35 -4.80
CA LYS A 389 -0.78 -4.73 -4.54
C LYS A 389 0.21 -5.10 -5.64
N LEU A 390 0.90 -4.10 -6.19
CA LEU A 390 1.93 -4.23 -7.21
C LEU A 390 3.23 -3.64 -6.69
N SER A 391 4.35 -4.22 -7.12
CA SER A 391 5.70 -3.78 -6.82
C SER A 391 6.53 -3.79 -8.10
N GLU A 392 7.30 -2.74 -8.34
CA GLU A 392 8.28 -2.68 -9.42
C GLU A 392 9.68 -2.53 -8.84
N VAL A 393 10.55 -3.49 -9.10
CA VAL A 393 11.94 -3.46 -8.63
C VAL A 393 12.91 -3.38 -9.81
N PRO A 394 14.02 -2.64 -9.70
CA PRO A 394 15.12 -2.72 -10.67
C PRO A 394 15.61 -4.16 -10.80
N TRP A 395 15.78 -4.65 -12.03
CA TRP A 395 16.06 -6.06 -12.26
C TRP A 395 17.06 -6.27 -13.40
N ASN A 396 18.28 -6.64 -13.01
CA ASN A 396 19.40 -6.76 -13.95
C ASN A 396 19.53 -8.17 -14.56
N PHE A 397 18.75 -9.15 -14.10
CA PHE A 397 18.89 -10.57 -14.45
C PHE A 397 18.00 -11.01 -15.63
N ASN A 398 17.77 -10.13 -16.61
CA ASN A 398 16.80 -10.23 -17.71
C ASN A 398 17.03 -11.37 -18.74
N SER A 399 17.62 -12.48 -18.31
CA SER A 399 17.94 -13.68 -19.07
C SER A 399 16.76 -14.64 -19.28
N GLY A 400 15.62 -14.42 -18.60
CA GLY A 400 14.46 -15.32 -18.66
C GLY A 400 14.63 -16.64 -17.90
N GLY A 401 15.72 -16.78 -17.14
CA GLY A 401 16.04 -17.94 -16.29
C GLY A 401 15.54 -17.81 -14.85
N GLU A 402 14.73 -16.79 -14.54
CA GLU A 402 14.24 -16.54 -13.19
C GLU A 402 13.24 -17.62 -12.75
N LYS A 403 13.41 -18.09 -11.51
CA LYS A 403 12.44 -18.98 -10.85
C LYS A 403 11.69 -18.19 -9.80
N PHE A 404 10.36 -18.25 -9.87
CA PHE A 404 9.47 -17.57 -8.95
C PHE A 404 8.87 -18.57 -7.97
N ILE A 405 8.97 -18.26 -6.68
CA ILE A 405 8.41 -19.02 -5.57
C ILE A 405 7.40 -18.12 -4.85
N PHE A 406 6.20 -18.65 -4.61
CA PHE A 406 5.04 -17.92 -4.10
C PHE A 406 4.45 -18.61 -2.86
N ASP A 407 5.32 -18.91 -1.90
CA ASP A 407 4.92 -19.63 -0.68
C ASP A 407 4.55 -18.66 0.44
N ALA A 408 5.16 -17.48 0.49
CA ALA A 408 4.74 -16.39 1.35
C ALA A 408 3.61 -15.58 0.67
N PRO A 409 2.41 -15.44 1.29
CA PRO A 409 1.31 -14.71 0.66
C PRO A 409 1.61 -13.23 0.40
N ALA A 410 2.44 -12.61 1.25
CA ALA A 410 2.78 -11.19 1.21
C ALA A 410 3.99 -10.83 0.34
N ALA A 411 4.74 -11.82 -0.17
CA ALA A 411 5.92 -11.57 -1.01
C ALA A 411 6.11 -12.59 -2.13
N ALA A 412 6.84 -12.15 -3.15
CA ALA A 412 7.40 -13.01 -4.17
C ALA A 412 8.88 -13.25 -3.87
N LEU A 413 9.30 -14.51 -4.04
CA LEU A 413 10.68 -14.93 -3.93
C LEU A 413 11.20 -15.21 -5.34
N VAL A 414 12.23 -14.48 -5.75
CA VAL A 414 12.76 -14.53 -7.11
C VAL A 414 14.20 -15.02 -7.06
N PHE A 415 14.43 -16.20 -7.61
CA PHE A 415 15.76 -16.78 -7.73
C PHE A 415 16.33 -16.55 -9.12
N ALA A 416 17.48 -15.88 -9.19
CA ALA A 416 18.21 -15.63 -10.42
C ALA A 416 19.72 -15.62 -10.17
N ALA A 417 20.50 -16.21 -11.08
CA ALA A 417 21.98 -16.20 -11.04
C ALA A 417 22.64 -16.60 -9.69
N GLY A 418 22.02 -17.52 -8.93
CA GLY A 418 22.55 -17.96 -7.62
C GLY A 418 22.14 -17.07 -6.44
N GLU A 419 21.29 -16.08 -6.68
CA GLU A 419 20.79 -15.14 -5.69
C GLU A 419 19.26 -15.24 -5.58
N LEU A 420 18.77 -15.26 -4.35
CA LEU A 420 17.37 -15.25 -3.96
C LEU A 420 17.02 -13.86 -3.46
N SER A 421 16.13 -13.18 -4.19
CA SER A 421 15.61 -11.86 -3.84
C SER A 421 14.19 -11.98 -3.27
N VAL A 422 13.93 -11.26 -2.18
CA VAL A 422 12.62 -11.17 -1.53
C VAL A 422 11.99 -9.83 -1.91
N VAL A 423 10.81 -9.86 -2.54
CA VAL A 423 10.08 -8.66 -2.93
C VAL A 423 8.69 -8.68 -2.30
N GLU A 424 8.43 -7.74 -1.41
CA GLU A 424 7.12 -7.56 -0.77
C GLU A 424 6.15 -6.86 -1.72
N TYR A 425 4.89 -7.30 -1.78
CA TYR A 425 3.88 -6.67 -2.63
C TYR A 425 3.47 -5.29 -2.09
N GLY A 426 3.49 -4.27 -2.94
CA GLY A 426 3.21 -2.87 -2.58
C GLY A 426 4.46 -2.04 -2.26
N HIS A 427 5.66 -2.65 -2.26
CA HIS A 427 6.93 -1.97 -2.04
C HIS A 427 7.84 -2.11 -3.26
N ASN A 428 8.28 -0.99 -3.83
CA ASN A 428 9.08 -0.92 -5.06
C ASN A 428 10.58 -1.13 -4.83
N GLU A 429 10.95 -1.88 -3.78
CA GLU A 429 12.32 -2.16 -3.40
C GLU A 429 12.50 -3.64 -3.07
N VAL A 430 13.72 -4.14 -3.27
CA VAL A 430 14.07 -5.51 -2.89
C VAL A 430 14.33 -5.53 -1.38
N ALA A 431 13.47 -6.22 -0.62
CA ALA A 431 13.56 -6.25 0.84
C ALA A 431 14.85 -6.94 1.34
N ALA A 432 15.27 -8.00 0.64
CA ALA A 432 16.59 -8.58 0.81
C ALA A 432 17.01 -9.38 -0.42
N ALA A 433 18.33 -9.46 -0.62
CA ALA A 433 18.95 -10.35 -1.57
C ALA A 433 19.97 -11.22 -0.84
N VAL A 434 19.94 -12.52 -1.12
CA VAL A 434 20.66 -13.56 -0.38
C VAL A 434 21.18 -14.61 -1.33
N ARG A 435 22.43 -15.07 -1.14
CA ARG A 435 22.99 -16.18 -1.91
C ARG A 435 22.65 -17.51 -1.26
N THR A 436 21.96 -18.38 -2.00
CA THR A 436 21.64 -19.74 -1.57
C THR A 436 21.32 -20.62 -2.78
N ASP A 437 21.80 -21.87 -2.77
CA ASP A 437 21.42 -22.87 -3.77
C ASP A 437 20.20 -23.70 -3.35
N HIS A 438 19.71 -23.49 -2.11
CA HIS A 438 18.66 -24.28 -1.47
C HIS A 438 17.29 -23.60 -1.59
N ILE A 439 16.73 -23.60 -2.79
CA ILE A 439 15.46 -22.91 -3.11
C ILE A 439 14.18 -23.73 -2.88
N SER A 440 14.28 -24.88 -2.21
CA SER A 440 13.10 -25.70 -1.91
C SER A 440 12.24 -25.02 -0.84
N ALA A 441 10.91 -25.08 -0.98
CA ALA A 441 9.96 -24.58 0.01
C ALA A 441 10.18 -25.16 1.42
N HIS A 442 10.76 -26.36 1.52
CA HIS A 442 11.06 -26.99 2.81
C HIS A 442 12.36 -26.50 3.45
N LEU A 443 13.20 -25.77 2.71
CA LEU A 443 14.53 -25.30 3.16
C LEU A 443 14.60 -23.78 3.28
N LEU A 444 13.46 -23.12 3.13
CA LEU A 444 13.32 -21.68 3.09
C LEU A 444 12.02 -21.30 3.76
N SER A 445 12.08 -20.34 4.69
CA SER A 445 10.90 -19.82 5.38
C SER A 445 10.99 -18.31 5.44
N VAL A 446 9.91 -17.62 5.05
CA VAL A 446 9.85 -16.16 5.00
C VAL A 446 8.58 -15.72 5.70
N ARG A 447 8.71 -14.84 6.69
CA ARG A 447 7.60 -14.31 7.49
C ARG A 447 7.61 -12.79 7.37
N LEU A 448 6.52 -12.23 6.84
CA LEU A 448 6.35 -10.79 6.64
C LEU A 448 5.05 -10.33 7.27
N ASN A 449 5.13 -9.83 8.50
CA ASN A 449 4.00 -9.22 9.20
C ASN A 449 2.73 -10.09 9.24
N GLU A 450 2.87 -11.42 9.26
CA GLU A 450 1.73 -12.35 9.22
C GLU A 450 0.87 -12.26 10.49
N ARG A 451 1.49 -11.89 11.62
CA ARG A 451 0.82 -11.67 12.91
C ARG A 451 1.01 -10.22 13.36
N PRO A 452 -0.02 -9.54 13.87
CA PRO A 452 0.10 -8.15 14.33
C PRO A 452 1.17 -7.98 15.40
N PRO A 453 1.83 -6.80 15.47
CA PRO A 453 2.67 -6.47 16.61
C PRO A 453 1.85 -6.52 17.91
N ARG A 454 2.51 -6.91 19.01
CA ARG A 454 1.86 -7.09 20.32
C ARG A 454 1.19 -5.79 20.76
N THR A 455 -0.08 -5.80 21.17
CA THR A 455 -0.82 -4.59 21.61
C THR A 455 -0.87 -4.44 23.13
N GLY A 456 -0.50 -3.27 23.68
CA GLY A 456 -0.69 -2.90 25.10
C GLY A 456 0.29 -1.83 25.66
N ALA A 457 0.07 -1.43 26.92
CA ALA A 457 0.44 -0.12 27.50
C ALA A 457 1.95 0.17 27.75
N PRO A 458 2.33 1.46 27.84
CA PRO A 458 3.57 1.98 27.23
C PRO A 458 4.62 2.67 28.13
N ASP A 459 4.33 3.15 29.33
CA ASP A 459 4.03 4.57 29.61
C ASP A 459 4.57 5.63 28.61
N ASP A 460 4.12 5.59 27.36
CA ASP A 460 4.10 6.73 26.42
C ASP A 460 3.01 6.53 25.33
N PRO A 461 2.00 7.41 25.24
CA PRO A 461 0.97 7.37 24.18
C PRO A 461 1.49 7.53 22.75
N ASP A 462 2.77 7.92 22.53
CA ASP A 462 3.40 8.08 21.21
C ASP A 462 4.34 6.92 20.79
N THR A 463 4.42 5.79 21.50
CA THR A 463 5.38 4.71 21.17
C THR A 463 4.77 3.39 20.68
N PRO A 464 5.19 2.88 19.49
CA PRO A 464 4.97 1.49 19.08
C PRO A 464 5.80 0.52 19.93
N ARG A 465 5.22 -0.63 20.27
CA ARG A 465 5.83 -1.66 21.12
C ARG A 465 7.07 -2.32 20.50
N ALA A 466 8.00 -2.71 21.38
CA ALA A 466 9.26 -3.37 21.10
C ALA A 466 9.12 -4.70 20.31
N ASP A 467 9.05 -4.57 19.00
CA ASP A 467 9.74 -5.38 17.99
C ASP A 467 10.43 -4.34 17.07
N GLU A 468 11.73 -4.50 16.83
CA GLU A 468 12.66 -3.48 16.33
C GLU A 468 12.13 -2.47 15.27
N HIS A 469 12.45 -1.20 15.50
CA HIS A 469 12.35 0.00 14.66
C HIS A 469 10.98 0.48 14.11
N ASP A 470 9.92 -0.34 14.05
CA ASP A 470 8.61 0.17 13.59
C ASP A 470 7.42 -0.79 13.87
N GLY A 471 7.58 -1.79 14.75
CA GLY A 471 6.59 -2.86 14.93
C GLY A 471 6.45 -3.79 13.72
N GLN A 472 7.41 -3.75 12.78
CA GLN A 472 7.46 -4.62 11.61
C GLN A 472 8.25 -5.89 11.92
N ASN A 473 7.65 -7.05 11.64
CA ASN A 473 8.25 -8.35 11.82
C ASN A 473 8.49 -9.01 10.47
N LYS A 474 9.66 -8.72 9.88
CA LYS A 474 10.07 -9.25 8.58
C LYS A 474 11.35 -10.05 8.75
N LYS A 475 11.26 -11.38 8.66
CA LYS A 475 12.40 -12.30 8.84
C LYS A 475 12.38 -13.40 7.78
N MET A 476 13.58 -13.84 7.40
CA MET A 476 13.75 -15.01 6.53
C MET A 476 14.74 -15.98 7.14
N ALA A 477 14.46 -17.28 7.05
CA ALA A 477 15.38 -18.37 7.38
C ALA A 477 15.70 -19.14 6.11
N TYR A 478 16.98 -19.36 5.85
CA TYR A 478 17.46 -20.05 4.66
C TYR A 478 18.77 -20.79 4.97
N LEU A 479 19.13 -21.74 4.11
CA LEU A 479 20.39 -22.46 4.21
C LEU A 479 21.51 -21.75 3.44
N LEU A 480 22.63 -21.47 4.11
CA LEU A 480 23.88 -21.03 3.48
C LEU A 480 24.60 -22.22 2.81
N ASP A 481 24.58 -23.35 3.50
CA ASP A 481 25.06 -24.64 3.03
C ASP A 481 24.16 -25.75 3.59
N ALA A 482 24.48 -27.01 3.34
CA ALA A 482 23.65 -28.13 3.76
C ALA A 482 23.49 -28.30 5.28
N GLN A 483 24.31 -27.64 6.11
CA GLN A 483 24.40 -27.79 7.57
C GLN A 483 24.21 -26.48 8.35
N THR A 484 24.25 -25.33 7.65
CA THR A 484 24.23 -24.01 8.26
C THR A 484 22.95 -23.24 7.89
N VAL A 485 22.15 -22.92 8.90
CA VAL A 485 20.97 -22.04 8.75
C VAL A 485 21.36 -20.61 9.04
N ASN A 486 20.86 -19.67 8.25
CA ASN A 486 20.93 -18.25 8.54
C ASN A 486 19.52 -17.67 8.65
N VAL A 487 19.26 -16.96 9.75
CA VAL A 487 18.03 -16.21 9.98
C VAL A 487 18.37 -14.73 9.84
N LYS A 488 17.83 -14.07 8.82
CA LYS A 488 18.06 -12.66 8.52
C LYS A 488 16.81 -11.84 8.84
N ASN A 489 16.99 -10.78 9.63
CA ASN A 489 15.99 -9.74 9.84
C ASN A 489 16.04 -8.79 8.64
N LEU A 490 14.92 -8.63 7.93
CA LEU A 490 14.83 -7.83 6.70
C LEU A 490 14.70 -6.32 7.01
N VAL A 491 14.30 -5.97 8.24
CA VAL A 491 14.20 -4.58 8.70
C VAL A 491 15.58 -4.07 9.12
N THR A 492 16.21 -4.74 10.08
CA THR A 492 17.52 -4.31 10.62
C THR A 492 18.70 -4.81 9.82
N GLN A 493 18.48 -5.69 8.84
CA GLN A 493 19.51 -6.40 8.07
C GLN A 493 20.46 -7.27 8.93
N ALA A 494 20.18 -7.43 10.23
CA ALA A 494 20.91 -8.29 11.13
C ALA A 494 20.70 -9.77 10.77
N SER A 495 21.69 -10.62 11.05
CA SER A 495 21.60 -12.06 10.78
C SER A 495 22.12 -12.89 11.93
N VAL A 496 21.43 -13.98 12.25
CA VAL A 496 21.82 -15.00 13.21
C VAL A 496 22.15 -16.29 12.45
N THR A 497 23.29 -16.90 12.76
CA THR A 497 23.74 -18.14 12.09
C THR A 497 23.67 -19.31 13.06
N VAL A 498 23.09 -20.42 12.61
CA VAL A 498 22.94 -21.67 13.37
C VAL A 498 23.72 -22.76 12.66
N ASN A 499 24.82 -23.20 13.28
CA ASN A 499 25.65 -24.29 12.78
C ASN A 499 25.12 -25.64 13.30
N HIS A 500 24.96 -26.61 12.40
CA HIS A 500 24.59 -28.00 12.74
C HIS A 500 25.65 -28.98 12.26
N ASP A 501 25.74 -30.15 12.89
CA ASP A 501 26.70 -31.20 12.55
C ASP A 501 26.19 -32.14 11.45
N CYS A 502 24.88 -32.11 11.20
CA CYS A 502 24.18 -32.95 10.24
C CYS A 502 23.52 -32.11 9.14
N ARG A 503 23.27 -32.73 7.98
CA ARG A 503 22.55 -32.07 6.89
C ARG A 503 21.10 -31.79 7.31
N ILE A 504 20.65 -30.56 7.10
CA ILE A 504 19.28 -30.12 7.36
C ILE A 504 18.42 -30.47 6.14
N ASP A 505 17.26 -31.06 6.39
CA ASP A 505 16.33 -31.50 5.34
C ASP A 505 14.98 -30.78 5.36
N TRP A 506 14.67 -30.08 6.45
CA TRP A 506 13.46 -29.27 6.61
C TRP A 506 13.68 -28.14 7.63
N LEU A 507 13.11 -26.96 7.40
CA LEU A 507 13.07 -25.85 8.36
C LEU A 507 11.82 -24.99 8.18
N GLU A 508 11.34 -24.39 9.27
CA GLU A 508 10.22 -23.45 9.25
C GLU A 508 10.26 -22.46 10.44
N LEU A 509 10.07 -21.17 10.16
CA LEU A 509 9.86 -20.14 11.16
C LEU A 509 8.41 -20.12 11.63
N ASN A 510 8.19 -19.86 12.92
CA ASN A 510 6.85 -19.61 13.43
C ASN A 510 6.25 -18.29 12.89
N SER A 511 4.96 -18.07 13.15
CA SER A 511 4.22 -16.87 12.69
C SER A 511 4.90 -15.54 13.09
N ARG A 512 5.59 -15.51 14.24
CA ARG A 512 6.33 -14.36 14.77
C ARG A 512 7.81 -14.35 14.40
N GLY A 513 8.33 -15.35 13.69
CA GLY A 513 9.73 -15.44 13.28
C GLY A 513 10.78 -15.38 14.40
N ASN A 514 10.40 -15.54 15.67
CA ASN A 514 11.30 -15.59 16.82
C ASN A 514 11.73 -17.02 17.18
N LEU A 515 10.98 -18.02 16.70
CA LEU A 515 11.28 -19.44 16.87
C LEU A 515 11.49 -20.09 15.49
N LEU A 516 12.56 -20.85 15.39
CA LEU A 516 12.91 -21.64 14.22
C LEU A 516 12.83 -23.13 14.60
N LEU A 517 12.01 -23.89 13.88
CA LEU A 517 12.11 -25.34 13.88
C LEU A 517 12.96 -25.78 12.69
N PHE A 518 13.83 -26.76 12.91
CA PHE A 518 14.51 -27.43 11.83
C PHE A 518 14.73 -28.91 12.16
N ARG A 519 14.73 -29.72 11.10
CA ARG A 519 14.95 -31.16 11.17
C ARG A 519 16.20 -31.51 10.39
N ASP A 520 16.97 -32.43 10.96
CA ASP A 520 18.14 -32.98 10.31
C ASP A 520 17.87 -34.32 9.60
N LYS A 521 18.84 -34.76 8.79
CA LYS A 521 18.76 -36.03 8.06
C LYS A 521 18.75 -37.26 8.99
N ARG A 522 19.10 -37.11 10.27
CA ARG A 522 18.99 -38.14 11.31
C ARG A 522 17.58 -38.17 11.92
N ARG A 523 16.67 -37.34 11.42
CA ARG A 523 15.30 -37.15 11.92
C ARG A 523 15.27 -36.62 13.36
N GLN A 524 16.26 -35.82 13.76
CA GLN A 524 16.23 -35.09 15.01
C GLN A 524 15.55 -33.74 14.78
N LEU A 525 14.57 -33.41 15.63
CA LEU A 525 13.84 -32.15 15.60
C LEU A 525 14.44 -31.19 16.62
N HIS A 526 14.86 -30.02 16.15
CA HIS A 526 15.44 -28.97 16.97
C HIS A 526 14.56 -27.72 16.96
N LEU A 527 14.45 -27.08 18.12
CA LEU A 527 13.88 -25.76 18.32
C LEU A 527 15.02 -24.78 18.60
N PHE A 528 15.06 -23.68 17.87
CA PHE A 528 16.02 -22.61 18.06
C PHE A 528 15.29 -21.30 18.34
N ASN A 529 15.61 -20.67 19.47
CA ASN A 529 15.12 -19.35 19.82
C ASN A 529 16.08 -18.31 19.21
N VAL A 530 15.57 -17.46 18.32
CA VAL A 530 16.38 -16.49 17.57
C VAL A 530 16.90 -15.38 18.46
N ASP A 531 16.12 -14.95 19.47
CA ASP A 531 16.45 -13.84 20.35
C ASP A 531 17.51 -14.25 21.39
N ASN A 532 17.32 -15.40 22.02
CA ASN A 532 18.21 -15.92 23.06
C ASN A 532 19.37 -16.76 22.50
N GLN A 533 19.31 -17.11 21.21
CA GLN A 533 20.25 -18.00 20.53
C GLN A 533 20.40 -19.37 21.22
N THR A 534 19.33 -19.86 21.85
CA THR A 534 19.31 -21.15 22.54
C THR A 534 18.74 -22.24 21.64
N ARG A 535 19.38 -23.41 21.65
CA ARG A 535 18.94 -24.60 20.89
C ARG A 535 18.51 -25.71 21.83
N THR A 536 17.32 -26.24 21.62
CA THR A 536 16.75 -27.37 22.35
C THR A 536 16.41 -28.50 21.38
N THR A 537 16.64 -29.75 21.78
CA THR A 537 16.24 -30.92 20.98
C THR A 537 14.90 -31.42 21.49
N LEU A 538 13.86 -31.41 20.65
CA LEU A 538 12.50 -31.78 21.04
C LEU A 538 12.25 -33.28 20.91
N LEU A 539 12.57 -33.84 19.73
CA LEU A 539 12.31 -35.25 19.42
C LEU A 539 13.47 -35.89 18.70
N ASN A 540 13.64 -37.18 18.98
CA ASN A 540 14.43 -38.10 18.18
C ASN A 540 13.47 -38.92 17.29
N LEU A 541 13.80 -39.10 16.01
CA LEU A 541 13.03 -39.85 15.01
C LEU A 541 11.68 -39.20 14.62
N CYS A 542 11.72 -37.90 14.28
CA CYS A 542 10.58 -37.15 13.77
C CYS A 542 10.32 -37.47 12.28
N ASN A 543 9.12 -37.97 11.98
CA ASN A 543 8.67 -38.25 10.60
C ASN A 543 7.98 -37.04 9.96
N TYR A 544 7.14 -36.37 10.75
CA TYR A 544 6.34 -35.22 10.36
C TYR A 544 6.46 -34.13 11.42
N VAL A 545 6.52 -32.87 10.99
CA VAL A 545 6.49 -31.70 11.86
C VAL A 545 5.86 -30.53 11.10
N GLN A 546 5.04 -29.74 11.80
CA GLN A 546 4.48 -28.49 11.29
C GLN A 546 4.09 -27.59 12.47
N TRP A 547 4.13 -26.28 12.24
CA TRP A 547 3.43 -25.32 13.09
C TRP A 547 1.92 -25.40 12.84
N VAL A 548 1.10 -25.30 13.88
CA VAL A 548 -0.34 -25.14 13.70
C VAL A 548 -0.61 -23.79 13.02
N PRO A 549 -1.42 -23.73 11.95
CA PRO A 549 -1.75 -22.46 11.29
C PRO A 549 -2.27 -21.40 12.27
N ASP A 550 -1.75 -20.19 12.14
CA ASP A 550 -2.09 -19.03 12.99
C ASP A 550 -1.84 -19.24 14.50
N SER A 551 -0.92 -20.14 14.86
CA SER A 551 -0.54 -20.41 16.25
C SER A 551 0.95 -20.76 16.39
N ASP A 552 1.48 -20.68 17.61
CA ASP A 552 2.85 -21.09 17.96
C ASP A 552 2.90 -22.50 18.59
N VAL A 553 1.84 -23.30 18.37
CA VAL A 553 1.77 -24.72 18.77
C VAL A 553 2.48 -25.59 17.74
N VAL A 554 3.27 -26.55 18.23
CA VAL A 554 4.00 -27.50 17.38
C VAL A 554 3.34 -28.85 17.46
N VAL A 555 3.16 -29.47 16.29
CA VAL A 555 2.70 -30.85 16.17
C VAL A 555 3.75 -31.64 15.42
N ALA A 556 4.20 -32.74 16.01
CA ALA A 556 5.17 -33.63 15.40
C ALA A 556 4.82 -35.10 15.62
N GLN A 557 5.22 -35.94 14.67
CA GLN A 557 5.02 -37.39 14.75
C GLN A 557 6.34 -38.09 15.05
N SER A 558 6.35 -38.92 16.10
CA SER A 558 7.39 -39.91 16.36
C SER A 558 6.79 -41.31 16.34
N ARG A 559 7.12 -42.09 15.29
CA ARG A 559 6.58 -43.44 15.06
C ARG A 559 5.03 -43.43 15.07
N THR A 560 4.40 -44.05 16.08
CA THR A 560 2.94 -44.14 16.26
C THR A 560 2.39 -43.15 17.29
N SER A 561 3.22 -42.19 17.72
CA SER A 561 2.85 -41.18 18.71
C SER A 561 2.87 -39.80 18.07
N LEU A 562 1.75 -39.11 18.19
CA LEU A 562 1.58 -37.70 17.88
C LEU A 562 1.94 -36.89 19.13
N CYS A 563 2.98 -36.07 19.03
CA CYS A 563 3.48 -35.20 20.07
C CYS A 563 2.99 -33.77 19.79
N VAL A 564 2.32 -33.16 20.76
CA VAL A 564 1.77 -31.80 20.67
C VAL A 564 2.36 -30.96 21.79
N TRP A 565 2.93 -29.81 21.44
CA TRP A 565 3.42 -28.80 22.40
C TRP A 565 2.50 -27.60 22.37
N TYR A 566 1.56 -27.55 23.31
CA TYR A 566 0.71 -26.37 23.52
C TYR A 566 1.49 -25.18 24.08
N ASN A 567 2.55 -25.44 24.85
CA ASN A 567 3.51 -24.44 25.31
C ASN A 567 4.92 -24.80 24.83
N ILE A 568 5.37 -24.11 23.78
CA ILE A 568 6.69 -24.35 23.18
C ILE A 568 7.86 -23.90 24.05
N HIS A 569 7.62 -23.02 25.03
CA HIS A 569 8.63 -22.54 25.96
C HIS A 569 8.94 -23.55 27.08
N ALA A 570 8.08 -24.55 27.27
CA ALA A 570 8.24 -25.65 28.21
C ALA A 570 8.35 -26.99 27.45
N PRO A 571 9.51 -27.30 26.83
CA PRO A 571 9.66 -28.45 25.93
C PRO A 571 9.42 -29.81 26.59
N ASP A 572 9.53 -29.88 27.93
CA ASP A 572 9.25 -31.08 28.73
C ASP A 572 7.74 -31.41 28.84
N GLN A 573 6.86 -30.43 28.61
CA GLN A 573 5.41 -30.58 28.69
C GLN A 573 4.82 -30.98 27.33
N VAL A 574 5.06 -32.23 26.94
CA VAL A 574 4.55 -32.80 25.68
C VAL A 574 3.28 -33.64 25.91
N THR A 575 2.23 -33.33 25.16
CA THR A 575 1.01 -34.16 25.12
C THR A 575 1.16 -35.21 24.02
N ASN A 576 1.00 -36.49 24.38
CA ASN A 576 1.17 -37.61 23.46
C ASN A 576 -0.18 -38.27 23.15
N HIS A 577 -0.56 -38.32 21.87
CA HIS A 577 -1.70 -39.08 21.36
C HIS A 577 -1.21 -40.29 20.55
N GLN A 578 -1.86 -41.45 20.72
CA GLN A 578 -1.54 -42.62 19.89
C GLN A 578 -2.31 -42.59 18.57
N ILE A 579 -1.58 -42.75 17.47
CA ILE A 579 -2.13 -42.76 16.11
C ILE A 579 -1.77 -44.07 15.38
N LYS A 580 -2.62 -44.49 14.43
CA LYS A 580 -2.46 -45.76 13.68
C LYS A 580 -2.09 -45.55 12.20
N GLY A 581 -1.45 -44.42 11.88
CA GLY A 581 -1.05 -44.06 10.52
C GLY A 581 0.00 -42.96 10.50
N ASP A 582 0.26 -42.41 9.32
CA ASP A 582 1.18 -41.29 9.12
C ASP A 582 0.41 -39.97 8.99
N VAL A 583 0.90 -38.93 9.66
CA VAL A 583 0.33 -37.59 9.60
C VAL A 583 0.59 -37.00 8.21
N TYR A 584 -0.45 -36.46 7.60
CA TYR A 584 -0.38 -35.87 6.27
C TYR A 584 -0.46 -34.34 6.30
N GLU A 585 -1.42 -33.79 7.05
CA GLU A 585 -1.70 -32.35 7.09
C GLU A 585 -2.40 -31.97 8.40
N ILE A 586 -2.29 -30.69 8.77
CA ILE A 586 -3.04 -30.08 9.86
C ILE A 586 -3.96 -29.02 9.26
N GLU A 587 -5.26 -29.17 9.49
CA GLU A 587 -6.25 -28.20 9.03
C GLU A 587 -6.87 -27.48 10.23
N ARG A 588 -6.93 -26.15 10.14
CA ARG A 588 -7.65 -25.31 11.09
C ARG A 588 -8.78 -24.60 10.36
N SER A 589 -10.02 -25.01 10.61
CA SER A 589 -11.20 -24.41 9.98
C SER A 589 -12.35 -24.27 10.99
N SER A 590 -13.04 -23.13 10.95
CA SER A 590 -14.22 -22.84 11.79
C SER A 590 -14.01 -23.00 13.32
N GLY A 591 -12.82 -22.66 13.84
CA GLY A 591 -12.48 -22.80 15.27
C GLY A 591 -12.27 -24.24 15.73
N ARG A 592 -11.92 -25.14 14.80
CA ARG A 592 -11.48 -26.51 15.10
C ARG A 592 -10.16 -26.76 14.42
N THR A 593 -9.24 -27.35 15.18
CA THR A 593 -7.95 -27.81 14.67
C THR A 593 -7.95 -29.34 14.63
N GLU A 594 -7.82 -29.91 13.45
CA GLU A 594 -7.82 -31.35 13.21
C GLU A 594 -6.50 -31.78 12.56
N VAL A 595 -5.90 -32.85 13.09
CA VAL A 595 -4.74 -33.51 12.49
C VAL A 595 -5.24 -34.68 11.64
N ILE A 596 -4.96 -34.62 10.34
CA ILE A 596 -5.40 -35.62 9.37
C ILE A 596 -4.31 -36.69 9.26
N VAL A 597 -4.67 -37.93 9.60
CA VAL A 597 -3.79 -39.10 9.60
C VAL A 597 -4.27 -40.08 8.55
N ASN A 598 -3.33 -40.55 7.72
CA ASN A 598 -3.60 -41.57 6.72
C ASN A 598 -3.32 -42.97 7.30
N GLU A 599 -4.38 -43.78 7.49
CA GLU A 599 -4.31 -45.16 7.96
C GLU A 599 -4.28 -46.19 6.79
N GLY A 600 -3.90 -45.74 5.58
CA GLY A 600 -3.73 -46.57 4.38
C GLY A 600 -4.94 -46.59 3.45
N PHE A 601 -6.12 -46.95 3.95
CA PHE A 601 -7.38 -46.97 3.16
C PHE A 601 -8.44 -45.98 3.65
N ARG A 602 -8.22 -45.33 4.80
CA ARG A 602 -9.11 -44.32 5.38
C ARG A 602 -8.29 -43.17 5.97
N GLU A 603 -8.86 -41.97 5.90
CA GLU A 603 -8.37 -40.80 6.62
C GLU A 603 -9.06 -40.76 8.00
N ALA A 604 -8.27 -40.59 9.04
CA ALA A 604 -8.74 -40.38 10.41
C ALA A 604 -8.37 -38.96 10.85
N SER A 605 -9.34 -38.23 11.41
CA SER A 605 -9.07 -36.91 12.00
C SER A 605 -8.96 -37.01 13.53
N TYR A 606 -7.89 -36.42 14.06
CA TYR A 606 -7.64 -36.31 15.49
C TYR A 606 -7.82 -34.84 15.89
N LEU A 607 -8.83 -34.58 16.71
CA LEU A 607 -9.14 -33.23 17.22
C LEU A 607 -8.12 -32.82 18.28
N LEU A 608 -7.57 -31.62 18.13
CA LEU A 608 -6.78 -30.96 19.15
C LEU A 608 -7.66 -30.06 20.02
N ASP A 609 -7.21 -29.80 21.24
CA ASP A 609 -7.85 -28.84 22.14
C ASP A 609 -7.63 -27.40 21.64
N GLU A 610 -8.69 -26.79 21.11
CA GLU A 610 -8.67 -25.42 20.58
C GLU A 610 -8.43 -24.39 21.69
N ALA A 611 -8.95 -24.61 22.91
CA ALA A 611 -8.81 -23.65 24.00
C ALA A 611 -7.34 -23.52 24.43
N LEU A 612 -6.59 -24.63 24.44
CA LEU A 612 -5.15 -24.64 24.70
C LEU A 612 -4.36 -23.94 23.57
N ILE A 613 -4.76 -24.12 22.31
CA ILE A 613 -4.12 -23.47 21.16
C ILE A 613 -4.35 -21.97 21.20
N GLU A 614 -5.59 -21.52 21.41
CA GLU A 614 -5.94 -20.11 21.50
C GLU A 614 -5.29 -19.44 22.72
N PHE A 615 -5.19 -20.15 23.85
CA PHE A 615 -4.51 -19.65 25.04
C PHE A 615 -3.02 -19.42 24.78
N GLY A 616 -2.30 -20.41 24.23
CA GLY A 616 -0.88 -20.25 23.89
C GLY A 616 -0.64 -19.09 22.92
N THR A 617 -1.53 -18.95 21.93
CA THR A 617 -1.55 -17.84 20.98
C THR A 617 -1.74 -16.49 21.70
N ALA A 618 -2.73 -16.36 22.58
CA ALA A 618 -3.02 -15.12 23.31
C ALA A 618 -1.87 -14.70 24.24
N ILE A 619 -1.25 -15.68 24.92
CA ILE A 619 -0.08 -15.46 25.77
C ILE A 619 1.10 -14.91 24.97
N ASP A 620 1.43 -15.53 23.83
CA ASP A 620 2.52 -15.05 22.97
C ASP A 620 2.23 -13.69 22.33
N ASP A 621 0.95 -13.34 22.12
CA ASP A 621 0.50 -12.02 21.66
C ASP A 621 0.51 -10.94 22.75
N ARG A 622 0.75 -11.33 24.01
CA ARG A 622 0.57 -10.47 25.20
C ARG A 622 -0.84 -9.92 25.33
N ASP A 623 -1.84 -10.64 24.81
CA ASP A 623 -3.25 -10.35 25.02
C ASP A 623 -3.74 -11.16 26.22
N TYR A 624 -3.36 -10.68 27.41
CA TYR A 624 -3.67 -11.34 28.68
C TYR A 624 -5.17 -11.32 29.00
N ALA A 625 -5.92 -10.36 28.46
CA ALA A 625 -7.37 -10.28 28.64
C ALA A 625 -8.06 -11.41 27.88
N LYS A 626 -7.71 -11.61 26.61
CA LYS A 626 -8.22 -12.72 25.82
C LYS A 626 -7.82 -14.08 26.40
N ALA A 627 -6.57 -14.20 26.87
CA ALA A 627 -6.11 -15.42 27.55
C ALA A 627 -6.96 -15.75 28.79
N MET A 628 -7.36 -14.74 29.56
CA MET A 628 -8.25 -14.90 30.72
C MET A 628 -9.66 -15.35 30.30
N GLU A 629 -10.26 -14.71 29.29
CA GLU A 629 -11.60 -15.09 28.78
C GLU A 629 -11.66 -16.55 28.31
N ILE A 630 -10.57 -17.06 27.72
CA ILE A 630 -10.45 -18.46 27.27
C ILE A 630 -10.39 -19.42 28.46
N LEU A 631 -9.70 -19.05 29.54
CA LEU A 631 -9.54 -19.91 30.71
C LEU A 631 -10.75 -19.92 31.66
N GLU A 632 -11.56 -18.86 31.70
CA GLU A 632 -12.74 -18.77 32.59
C GLU A 632 -13.80 -19.88 32.41
N PRO A 633 -14.16 -20.32 31.19
CA PRO A 633 -15.14 -21.39 30.99
C PRO A 633 -14.57 -22.80 31.18
N LEU A 634 -13.24 -22.97 31.28
CA LEU A 634 -12.61 -24.28 31.41
C LEU A 634 -12.72 -24.82 32.85
N GLU A 635 -12.91 -26.14 32.97
CA GLU A 635 -12.83 -26.81 34.28
C GLU A 635 -11.40 -26.74 34.82
N LEU A 636 -11.27 -26.64 36.15
CA LEU A 636 -9.98 -26.53 36.82
C LEU A 636 -9.25 -27.90 36.84
N THR A 637 -8.77 -28.32 35.68
CA THR A 637 -7.84 -29.46 35.52
C THR A 637 -6.43 -29.06 35.99
N PRO A 638 -5.55 -30.02 36.33
CA PRO A 638 -4.16 -29.69 36.66
C PRO A 638 -3.43 -28.94 35.54
N GLU A 639 -3.80 -29.18 34.28
CA GLU A 639 -3.31 -28.45 33.11
C GLU A 639 -3.84 -27.00 33.09
N ALA A 640 -5.13 -26.80 33.38
CA ALA A 640 -5.72 -25.47 33.49
C ALA A 640 -5.13 -24.66 34.64
N ALA A 641 -4.86 -25.29 35.79
CA ALA A 641 -4.17 -24.66 36.90
C ALA A 641 -2.73 -24.24 36.54
N ALA A 642 -1.99 -25.05 35.76
CA ALA A 642 -0.69 -24.67 35.23
C ALA A 642 -0.78 -23.44 34.30
N MET A 643 -1.78 -23.38 33.43
CA MET A 643 -2.01 -22.23 32.54
C MET A 643 -2.36 -20.95 33.31
N TRP A 644 -3.24 -21.04 34.32
CA TRP A 644 -3.55 -19.92 35.21
C TRP A 644 -2.32 -19.42 35.97
N SER A 645 -1.42 -20.32 36.39
CA SER A 645 -0.14 -19.95 37.01
C SER A 645 0.78 -19.22 36.02
N GLN A 646 0.90 -19.74 34.80
CA GLN A 646 1.72 -19.12 33.75
C GLN A 646 1.21 -17.71 33.39
N LEU A 647 -0.11 -17.55 33.22
CA LEU A 647 -0.73 -16.25 32.98
C LEU A 647 -0.49 -15.29 34.15
N CYS A 648 -0.57 -15.77 35.39
CA CYS A 648 -0.29 -14.98 36.59
C CYS A 648 1.16 -14.47 36.60
N ASP A 649 2.13 -15.34 36.36
CA ASP A 649 3.55 -14.98 36.38
C ASP A 649 3.91 -14.01 35.23
N MET A 650 3.32 -14.20 34.04
CA MET A 650 3.51 -13.28 32.91
C MET A 650 2.83 -11.93 33.15
N ALA A 651 1.59 -11.91 33.64
CA ALA A 651 0.90 -10.66 34.01
C ALA A 651 1.70 -9.87 35.07
N LEU A 652 2.28 -10.57 36.05
CA LEU A 652 3.13 -9.97 37.07
C LEU A 652 4.45 -9.45 36.53
N ALA A 653 5.11 -10.16 35.62
CA ALA A 653 6.31 -9.70 34.95
C ALA A 653 6.06 -8.43 34.13
N HIS A 654 4.87 -8.31 33.53
CA HIS A 654 4.46 -7.17 32.70
C HIS A 654 3.75 -6.04 33.45
N GLY A 655 3.41 -6.22 34.72
CA GLY A 655 2.84 -5.15 35.54
C GLY A 655 1.30 -5.06 35.54
N ASP A 656 0.61 -6.04 34.96
CA ASP A 656 -0.86 -6.06 34.91
C ASP A 656 -1.46 -6.69 36.17
N VAL A 657 -1.57 -5.85 37.19
CA VAL A 657 -2.05 -6.21 38.54
C VAL A 657 -3.47 -6.79 38.53
N LEU A 658 -4.37 -6.24 37.70
CA LEU A 658 -5.77 -6.67 37.65
C LEU A 658 -5.93 -8.10 37.14
N ILE A 659 -5.17 -8.47 36.10
CA ILE A 659 -5.21 -9.81 35.54
C ILE A 659 -4.55 -10.79 36.51
N ALA A 660 -3.41 -10.40 37.10
CA ALA A 660 -2.74 -11.20 38.12
C ALA A 660 -3.63 -11.48 39.35
N GLU A 661 -4.42 -10.50 39.79
CA GLU A 661 -5.39 -10.64 40.90
C GLU A 661 -6.44 -11.71 40.57
N ARG A 662 -7.00 -11.64 39.35
CA ARG A 662 -8.00 -12.60 38.87
C ARG A 662 -7.42 -14.01 38.73
N CYS A 663 -6.19 -14.14 38.21
CA CYS A 663 -5.50 -15.43 38.15
C CYS A 663 -5.22 -16.03 39.53
N ALA A 664 -4.77 -15.21 40.49
CA ALA A 664 -4.55 -15.67 41.87
C ALA A 664 -5.86 -16.13 42.53
N ALA A 665 -6.98 -15.44 42.26
CA ALA A 665 -8.30 -15.85 42.72
C ALA A 665 -8.75 -17.18 42.08
N ALA A 666 -8.52 -17.37 40.77
CA ALA A 666 -8.84 -18.62 40.06
C ALA A 666 -8.03 -19.83 40.57
N LEU A 667 -6.77 -19.61 40.97
CA LEU A 667 -5.90 -20.62 41.59
C LEU A 667 -6.22 -20.91 43.06
N GLY A 668 -7.07 -20.10 43.70
CA GLY A 668 -7.40 -20.22 45.13
C GLY A 668 -6.35 -19.63 46.09
N ASP A 669 -5.40 -18.83 45.60
CA ASP A 669 -4.38 -18.14 46.42
C ASP A 669 -4.96 -16.84 47.01
N VAL A 670 -5.76 -16.99 48.08
CA VAL A 670 -6.45 -15.89 48.76
C VAL A 670 -5.48 -14.81 49.28
N PRO A 671 -4.33 -15.14 49.91
CA PRO A 671 -3.37 -14.13 50.36
C PRO A 671 -2.79 -13.29 49.23
N ARG A 672 -2.40 -13.92 48.11
CA ARG A 672 -1.83 -13.21 46.95
C ARG A 672 -2.87 -12.34 46.26
N ALA A 673 -4.11 -12.83 46.12
CA ALA A 673 -5.22 -12.05 45.59
C ALA A 673 -5.53 -10.82 46.46
N ALA A 674 -5.59 -10.98 47.79
CA ALA A 674 -5.83 -9.87 48.71
C ALA A 674 -4.73 -8.80 48.66
N TYR A 675 -3.47 -9.21 48.53
CA TYR A 675 -2.35 -8.29 48.37
C TYR A 675 -2.42 -7.50 47.05
N LEU A 676 -2.72 -8.18 45.95
CA LEU A 676 -2.89 -7.57 44.63
C LEU A 676 -4.08 -6.61 44.59
N HIS A 677 -5.19 -6.96 45.26
CA HIS A 677 -6.35 -6.08 45.41
C HIS A 677 -6.02 -4.80 46.18
N ALA A 678 -5.27 -4.91 47.29
CA ALA A 678 -4.81 -3.73 48.03
C ALA A 678 -3.86 -2.85 47.20
N LEU A 679 -3.08 -3.45 46.30
CA LEU A 679 -2.17 -2.76 45.40
C LEU A 679 -2.92 -2.06 44.25
N SER A 680 -3.94 -2.71 43.68
CA SER A 680 -4.80 -2.11 42.64
C SER A 680 -5.62 -0.94 43.20
N ALA A 681 -6.16 -1.08 44.42
CA ALA A 681 -6.84 0.00 45.13
C ALA A 681 -5.90 1.18 45.43
N ALA A 682 -4.66 0.92 45.84
CA ALA A 682 -3.66 1.96 46.08
C ALA A 682 -3.26 2.68 44.77
N ALA A 683 -3.14 1.95 43.66
CA ALA A 683 -2.87 2.55 42.35
C ALA A 683 -4.04 3.43 41.86
N ALA A 684 -5.28 3.00 42.07
CA ALA A 684 -6.48 3.78 41.71
C ALA A 684 -6.60 5.07 42.52
N ALA A 685 -6.25 5.04 43.81
CA ALA A 685 -6.29 6.23 44.68
C ALA A 685 -5.29 7.33 44.28
N VAL A 686 -4.22 6.97 43.57
CA VAL A 686 -3.11 7.87 43.22
C VAL A 686 -3.14 8.35 41.77
N GLY A 687 -3.94 7.70 40.90
CA GLY A 687 -3.98 7.93 39.45
C GLY A 687 -4.51 9.29 38.94
N GLY A 688 -4.62 10.31 39.80
CA GLY A 688 -5.02 11.67 39.42
C GLY A 688 -3.88 12.63 39.06
N GLY A 689 -2.61 12.21 39.14
CA GLY A 689 -1.42 13.02 38.83
C GLY A 689 -0.75 12.69 37.48
N GLU A 690 0.14 13.58 37.01
CA GLU A 690 0.81 13.60 35.68
C GLU A 690 1.71 12.40 35.30
N GLY A 691 1.60 11.25 35.97
CA GLY A 691 2.42 10.05 35.68
C GLY A 691 1.70 8.71 35.85
N GLY A 692 0.36 8.69 35.96
CA GLY A 692 -0.39 7.45 36.17
C GLY A 692 -0.21 6.84 37.57
N GLY A 693 -1.24 6.15 38.06
CA GLY A 693 -1.23 5.59 39.42
C GLY A 693 -0.26 4.41 39.63
N ARG A 694 0.25 3.81 38.55
CA ARG A 694 1.13 2.63 38.57
C ARG A 694 2.60 2.97 38.82
N ASP A 695 3.07 4.12 38.33
CA ASP A 695 4.46 4.56 38.47
C ASP A 695 4.78 5.24 39.80
N HIS A 696 3.74 5.50 40.60
CA HIS A 696 3.93 6.06 41.91
C HIS A 696 4.78 5.12 42.78
N TRP A 697 5.77 5.68 43.48
CA TRP A 697 6.73 4.94 44.30
C TRP A 697 6.06 3.95 45.29
N SER A 698 4.89 4.32 45.83
CA SER A 698 4.13 3.50 46.78
C SER A 698 3.55 2.22 46.15
N VAL A 699 3.32 2.21 44.85
CA VAL A 699 2.88 1.03 44.08
C VAL A 699 4.12 0.27 43.57
N ARG A 700 5.12 1.00 43.07
CA ARG A 700 6.35 0.44 42.50
C ARG A 700 7.15 -0.40 43.51
N HIS A 701 7.38 0.07 44.73
CA HIS A 701 8.12 -0.71 45.73
C HIS A 701 7.36 -1.98 46.15
N ARG A 702 6.04 -1.92 46.31
CA ARG A 702 5.19 -3.09 46.61
C ARG A 702 5.18 -4.10 45.47
N MET A 703 5.22 -3.62 44.23
CA MET A 703 5.33 -4.50 43.07
C MET A 703 6.69 -5.21 43.00
N CYS A 704 7.79 -4.52 43.37
CA CYS A 704 9.12 -5.12 43.47
C CYS A 704 9.19 -6.16 44.60
N LEU A 705 8.57 -5.89 45.75
CA LEU A 705 8.43 -6.87 46.84
C LEU A 705 7.70 -8.14 46.39
N LEU A 706 6.64 -8.01 45.60
CA LEU A 706 5.90 -9.14 45.05
C LEU A 706 6.75 -9.99 44.08
N ARG A 707 7.67 -9.37 43.33
CA ARG A 707 8.64 -10.04 42.46
C ARG A 707 9.87 -10.59 43.20
N LYS A 708 9.92 -10.42 44.53
CA LYS A 708 11.09 -10.73 45.38
C LYS A 708 12.35 -9.92 45.03
N ASP A 709 12.18 -8.77 44.38
CA ASP A 709 13.26 -7.83 44.08
C ASP A 709 13.38 -6.78 45.20
N LEU A 710 14.13 -7.13 46.24
CA LEU A 710 14.35 -6.25 47.40
C LEU A 710 15.14 -5.00 47.04
N LYS A 711 16.10 -5.12 46.12
CA LYS A 711 16.97 -4.01 45.73
C LYS A 711 16.20 -2.98 44.90
N GLY A 712 15.38 -3.44 43.95
CA GLY A 712 14.48 -2.56 43.22
C GLY A 712 13.43 -1.87 44.12
N ALA A 713 12.98 -2.55 45.19
CA ALA A 713 12.09 -1.96 46.19
C ALA A 713 12.78 -0.88 47.04
N GLU A 714 14.04 -1.12 47.44
CA GLU A 714 14.89 -0.16 48.16
C GLU A 714 15.15 1.08 47.30
N ASP A 715 15.62 0.88 46.05
CA ASP A 715 15.91 1.97 45.12
C ASP A 715 14.68 2.86 44.87
N ALA A 716 13.49 2.26 44.76
CA ALA A 716 12.24 3.00 44.57
C ALA A 716 11.86 3.87 45.78
N LEU A 717 12.20 3.46 47.00
CA LEU A 717 11.95 4.22 48.23
C LEU A 717 13.04 5.29 48.47
N LEU A 718 14.31 4.94 48.23
CA LEU A 718 15.45 5.84 48.38
C LEU A 718 15.42 7.00 47.39
N ALA A 719 14.99 6.76 46.14
CA ALA A 719 14.83 7.80 45.13
C ALA A 719 13.89 8.95 45.57
N GLN A 720 13.00 8.71 46.52
CA GLN A 720 12.09 9.71 47.10
C GLN A 720 12.47 10.14 48.53
N GLY A 721 13.66 9.75 49.00
CA GLY A 721 14.18 10.10 50.33
C GLY A 721 13.49 9.40 51.50
N ARG A 722 12.77 8.29 51.27
CA ARG A 722 11.98 7.57 52.29
C ARG A 722 12.79 6.48 53.00
N VAL A 723 13.82 6.89 53.74
CA VAL A 723 14.78 5.97 54.40
C VAL A 723 14.11 5.14 55.50
N GLU A 724 13.22 5.72 56.30
CA GLU A 724 12.52 5.02 57.38
C GLU A 724 11.63 3.88 56.87
N GLU A 725 10.98 4.06 55.71
CA GLU A 725 10.14 3.02 55.10
C GLU A 725 10.95 1.89 54.47
N ALA A 726 12.16 2.19 53.97
CA ALA A 726 13.09 1.18 53.50
C ALA A 726 13.58 0.30 54.68
N ILE A 727 13.90 0.91 55.82
CA ILE A 727 14.29 0.18 57.04
C ILE A 727 13.13 -0.70 57.54
N ALA A 728 11.92 -0.14 57.63
CA ALA A 728 10.73 -0.88 58.05
C ALA A 728 10.36 -2.03 57.08
N MET A 729 10.66 -1.87 55.79
CA MET A 729 10.51 -2.93 54.79
C MET A 729 11.46 -4.10 55.09
N TYR A 730 12.74 -3.83 55.35
CA TYR A 730 13.71 -4.87 55.72
C TYR A 730 13.39 -5.53 57.06
N GLU A 731 12.92 -4.79 58.07
CA GLU A 731 12.50 -5.35 59.36
C GLU A 731 11.34 -6.36 59.20
N LYS A 732 10.38 -6.05 58.33
CA LYS A 732 9.27 -6.97 57.98
C LYS A 732 9.73 -8.19 57.18
N VAL A 733 10.77 -8.08 56.36
CA VAL A 733 11.31 -9.23 55.63
C VAL A 733 12.15 -10.12 56.55
N CYS A 734 12.94 -9.53 57.44
CA CYS A 734 13.80 -10.22 58.40
C CYS A 734 13.01 -11.00 59.47
N THR A 735 11.81 -10.54 59.84
CA THR A 735 10.92 -11.25 60.79
C THR A 735 10.37 -12.58 60.25
N PHE A 736 10.44 -12.83 58.93
CA PHE A 736 9.97 -14.07 58.28
C PHE A 736 11.10 -15.02 57.78
N ASN A 737 12.35 -14.79 58.21
CA ASN A 737 13.47 -15.75 58.19
C ASN A 737 14.07 -16.12 56.80
N ILE A 738 15.06 -15.33 56.33
CA ILE A 738 16.19 -15.80 55.52
C ILE A 738 17.46 -15.04 55.99
N PRO A 739 18.58 -15.70 56.33
CA PRO A 739 19.78 -15.03 56.79
C PRO A 739 20.60 -14.52 55.60
N TYR A 740 20.69 -13.21 55.43
CA TYR A 740 21.73 -12.59 54.60
C TYR A 740 22.28 -11.34 55.31
N THR A 741 23.59 -11.36 55.52
CA THR A 741 24.41 -10.25 56.02
C THR A 741 24.40 -9.07 55.04
N PHE A 742 24.02 -7.88 55.49
CA PHE A 742 24.23 -6.63 54.75
C PHE A 742 25.37 -5.81 55.37
N ASN A 743 26.34 -5.46 54.52
CA ASN A 743 27.31 -4.41 54.73
C ASN A 743 26.62 -3.07 54.42
N ILE A 744 26.34 -2.27 55.46
CA ILE A 744 26.00 -0.85 55.29
C ILE A 744 27.28 -0.05 55.46
N VAL A 745 27.85 0.41 54.34
CA VAL A 745 28.83 1.49 54.32
C VAL A 745 28.09 2.76 53.91
N HIS A 746 27.43 3.39 54.87
CA HIS A 746 27.29 4.85 54.91
C HIS A 746 26.87 5.23 56.33
N THR A 747 27.80 5.87 57.01
CA THR A 747 27.70 6.46 58.35
C THR A 747 26.48 7.37 58.47
N PHE A 748 25.50 6.95 59.28
CA PHE A 748 24.77 7.83 60.20
C PHE A 748 24.48 7.03 61.48
N GLU A 749 24.97 7.55 62.60
CA GLU A 749 24.80 6.98 63.93
C GLU A 749 23.32 6.88 64.30
N TYR A 750 22.85 5.67 64.61
CA TYR A 750 21.69 5.44 65.46
C TYR A 750 21.94 4.14 66.25
N GLU A 751 22.80 4.23 67.27
CA GLU A 751 22.69 3.33 68.41
C GLU A 751 21.36 3.61 69.12
N SER A 752 20.74 2.56 69.65
CA SER A 752 19.50 2.51 70.46
C SER A 752 18.16 2.60 69.71
N ILE A 753 17.70 1.44 69.22
CA ILE A 753 16.38 0.82 69.50
C ILE A 753 16.52 -0.66 69.11
N CYS A 754 16.95 -1.49 70.06
CA CYS A 754 16.66 -2.94 70.12
C CYS A 754 17.38 -3.52 71.35
N SER A 755 16.74 -3.33 72.50
CA SER A 755 16.85 -4.17 73.70
C SER A 755 15.44 -4.49 74.15
#